data_AF-A0A142XI68-F1
#
_entry.id   AF-A0A142XI68-F1
#
_cell.length_a   1.000
_cell.length_b   1.000
_cell.length_c   1.000
_cell.angle_alpha   90.00
_cell.angle_beta   90.00
_cell.angle_gamma   90.00
#
_symmetry.space_group_name_H-M   'P 1'
#
loop_
_entity.id
_entity.type
_entity.pdbx_description
1 polymer ?
#
loop_
_entity_poly.entity_id
_entity_poly.type
_entity_poly.pdbx_seq_one_letter_code
_entity_poly.pdbx_strand_id
1 'polypeptide(L)'
;MRRLSARALVIGFAALGTLAQPVAVGRAVAAESSRDVILVGTVPDPDLVALGVMTAAAQPDADFLLDSVRPESIIKPYFDRLRPTAVTPVGAFPDGSVKRWGAADSVVKPTVADPVAFAWALYPKAERAIVAPRSPVPDLLQAACLAGAARVPLFVLREGDDPLKGLKELLAARGVKEVTAVGAARDACKKLEGVRVTELADAVATAAAHRKELLRTGKIDTLVLANSADAKKHAALAPWVAVKRRAALLLTGAEGKDAGTVVNAALKEKDTARADVLIVVADTNAIPLVKRANPAAGKDEQIDVEQWIPETDDLITLSAGRLFHADRAIVPLLLARSRLLEKASGPPKILIASNPGDGLPLLETFSRNTGRELQNAGWKVTGRYGKIELTAKELREALPEQDAFLWEGHYRTLIDQFEMPKWTEPLRPSLIFLQSCLALNPDESALLFDRGAAAVVGTPNRTYSGSGGALTLAFFDSLAYDGRNAGASMRHAKNFLLCYMDLKAKRLGDGAKMSGANKRAAWTFTIWGDPAMKTPKPVAPADAMPALACEVVKDRVTLTLPEKRYPPTEVAPYKAEMWPGGRLAGLFTTDEESRLLAPLAFAEVSLPNAKDGFTPRLSTKVPSRNWVFRWDARRRVGYILAVPREKDEGKIEFRIHWDADTPR
;
A
#
# COMPACT_ATOMS: atom_id res chain seq x y z
N MET A 1 -74.49 35.70 36.20
CA MET A 1 -73.41 35.96 37.19
C MET A 1 -72.90 34.64 37.72
N ARG A 2 -71.66 34.27 37.42
CA ARG A 2 -70.75 33.39 38.19
C ARG A 2 -69.59 32.96 37.26
N ARG A 3 -68.39 33.39 37.61
CA ARG A 3 -67.12 32.89 37.09
C ARG A 3 -66.77 31.61 37.86
N LEU A 4 -66.35 30.57 37.16
CA LEU A 4 -65.63 29.42 37.72
C LEU A 4 -64.45 29.16 36.79
N SER A 5 -63.27 29.53 37.26
CA SER A 5 -61.98 29.39 36.60
C SER A 5 -61.39 28.02 36.95
N ALA A 6 -61.10 27.21 35.93
CA ALA A 6 -60.41 25.93 36.06
C ALA A 6 -58.90 26.15 36.28
N ARG A 7 -58.35 25.46 37.28
CA ARG A 7 -56.91 25.36 37.57
C ARG A 7 -56.28 24.32 36.64
N ALA A 8 -55.25 24.71 35.88
CA ALA A 8 -54.34 23.79 35.22
C ALA A 8 -53.12 23.54 36.14
N LEU A 9 -52.88 22.26 36.45
CA LEU A 9 -51.74 21.77 37.22
C LEU A 9 -50.62 21.46 36.22
N VAL A 10 -49.50 22.20 36.30
CA VAL A 10 -48.27 21.90 35.56
C VAL A 10 -47.31 21.18 36.51
N ILE A 11 -47.04 19.90 36.22
CA ILE A 11 -46.01 19.10 36.89
C ILE A 11 -44.72 19.23 36.07
N GLY A 12 -43.73 19.92 36.63
CA GLY A 12 -42.37 19.99 36.08
C GLY A 12 -41.49 18.90 36.69
N PHE A 13 -41.00 17.98 35.84
CA PHE A 13 -39.92 17.05 36.19
C PHE A 13 -38.59 17.64 35.69
N ALA A 14 -37.73 18.08 36.61
CA ALA A 14 -36.33 18.41 36.33
C ALA A 14 -35.46 17.17 36.57
N ALA A 15 -34.98 16.53 35.50
CA ALA A 15 -33.99 15.46 35.57
C ALA A 15 -32.58 16.06 35.42
N LEU A 16 -31.87 16.23 36.54
CA LEU A 16 -30.45 16.54 36.56
C LEU A 16 -29.65 15.25 36.29
N GLY A 17 -29.27 15.03 35.03
CA GLY A 17 -28.36 13.96 34.65
C GLY A 17 -26.90 14.37 34.83
N THR A 18 -26.23 13.83 35.84
CA THR A 18 -24.77 13.89 35.98
C THR A 18 -24.11 13.05 34.88
N LEU A 19 -23.44 13.72 33.93
CA LEU A 19 -22.57 13.05 32.95
C LEU A 19 -21.35 12.48 33.68
N ALA A 20 -21.34 11.17 33.91
CA ALA A 20 -20.18 10.46 34.41
C ALA A 20 -19.03 10.60 33.40
N GLN A 21 -17.92 11.20 33.80
CA GLN A 21 -16.69 11.19 33.01
C GLN A 21 -16.25 9.73 32.81
N PRO A 22 -15.90 9.31 31.57
CA PRO A 22 -15.39 7.97 31.34
C PRO A 22 -14.10 7.79 32.15
N VAL A 23 -14.12 6.81 33.06
CA VAL A 23 -12.93 6.37 33.81
C VAL A 23 -11.83 6.08 32.80
N ALA A 24 -10.71 6.80 32.91
CA ALA A 24 -9.54 6.60 32.07
C ALA A 24 -9.00 5.18 32.30
N VAL A 25 -9.39 4.24 31.44
CA VAL A 25 -8.82 2.90 31.42
C VAL A 25 -7.34 3.05 31.10
N GLY A 26 -6.47 2.75 32.06
CA GLY A 26 -5.02 2.81 31.89
C GLY A 26 -4.62 2.06 30.62
N ARG A 27 -4.08 2.80 29.64
CA ARG A 27 -3.63 2.25 28.36
C ARG A 27 -2.48 1.29 28.66
N ALA A 28 -2.72 -0.02 28.49
CA ALA A 28 -1.67 -1.03 28.64
C ALA A 28 -0.47 -0.62 27.79
N VAL A 29 0.71 -0.56 28.41
CA VAL A 29 1.98 -0.27 27.72
C VAL A 29 2.15 -1.34 26.65
N ALA A 30 2.20 -0.94 25.38
CA ALA A 30 2.39 -1.87 24.28
C ALA A 30 3.71 -2.63 24.51
N ALA A 31 3.64 -3.96 24.60
CA ALA A 31 4.83 -4.80 24.73
C ALA A 31 5.82 -4.45 23.61
N GLU A 32 7.10 -4.32 23.94
CA GLU A 32 8.14 -4.09 22.92
C GLU A 32 8.05 -5.18 21.87
N SER A 33 7.86 -4.77 20.61
CA SER A 33 7.80 -5.73 19.51
C SER A 33 9.13 -6.47 19.39
N SER A 34 9.09 -7.79 19.27
CA SER A 34 10.27 -8.60 19.02
C SER A 34 11.09 -8.04 17.83
N ARG A 35 12.42 -7.98 18.03
CA ARG A 35 13.44 -7.64 17.03
C ARG A 35 14.20 -8.88 16.58
N ASP A 36 13.56 -10.03 16.66
CA ASP A 36 14.15 -11.29 16.24
C ASP A 36 14.15 -11.39 14.71
N VAL A 37 15.24 -11.94 14.18
CA VAL A 37 15.44 -12.17 12.75
C VAL A 37 15.62 -13.65 12.51
N ILE A 38 14.82 -14.20 11.60
CA ILE A 38 15.07 -15.51 10.99
C ILE A 38 15.74 -15.24 9.65
N LEU A 39 17.01 -15.63 9.55
CA LEU A 39 17.82 -15.40 8.36
C LEU A 39 18.05 -16.72 7.64
N VAL A 40 17.56 -16.80 6.40
CA VAL A 40 17.55 -18.04 5.62
C VAL A 40 18.66 -18.01 4.58
N GLY A 41 19.56 -18.99 4.64
CA GLY A 41 20.61 -19.19 3.64
C GLY A 41 20.09 -19.85 2.36
N THR A 42 20.95 -20.65 1.73
CA THR A 42 20.55 -21.51 0.61
C THR A 42 19.66 -22.65 1.09
N VAL A 43 18.43 -22.68 0.58
CA VAL A 43 17.46 -23.76 0.76
C VAL A 43 16.71 -24.00 -0.57
N PRO A 44 16.25 -25.23 -0.86
CA PRO A 44 15.36 -25.50 -1.98
C PRO A 44 14.07 -24.68 -1.89
N ASP A 45 13.51 -24.25 -3.03
CA ASP A 45 12.30 -23.42 -3.04
C ASP A 45 11.10 -24.06 -2.31
N PRO A 46 10.85 -25.39 -2.40
CA PRO A 46 9.78 -25.99 -1.64
C PRO A 46 9.95 -25.88 -0.11
N ASP A 47 11.20 -25.99 0.36
CA ASP A 47 11.53 -25.84 1.77
C ASP A 47 11.47 -24.36 2.19
N LEU A 48 11.84 -23.44 1.30
CA LEU A 48 11.67 -22.00 1.51
C LEU A 48 10.20 -21.61 1.71
N VAL A 49 9.31 -22.13 0.85
CA VAL A 49 7.86 -21.92 0.96
C VAL A 49 7.36 -22.37 2.33
N ALA A 50 7.72 -23.60 2.73
CA ALA A 50 7.29 -24.18 4.00
C ALA A 50 7.83 -23.40 5.20
N LEU A 51 9.14 -23.12 5.21
CA LEU A 51 9.82 -22.36 6.26
C LEU A 51 9.24 -20.95 6.40
N GLY A 52 9.01 -20.26 5.29
CA GLY A 52 8.43 -18.93 5.25
C GLY A 52 7.05 -18.90 5.91
N VAL A 53 6.09 -19.69 5.41
CA VAL A 53 4.70 -19.66 5.94
C VAL A 53 4.63 -20.08 7.41
N MET A 54 5.41 -21.07 7.82
CA MET A 54 5.45 -21.52 9.21
C MET A 54 6.03 -20.45 10.13
N THR A 55 7.08 -19.75 9.70
CA THR A 55 7.64 -18.61 10.44
C THR A 55 6.64 -17.46 10.51
N ALA A 56 5.97 -17.11 9.41
CA ALA A 56 4.98 -16.05 9.40
C ALA A 56 3.79 -16.32 10.34
N ALA A 57 3.35 -17.57 10.44
CA ALA A 57 2.23 -17.98 11.28
C ALA A 57 2.61 -18.13 12.77
N ALA A 58 3.76 -18.72 13.08
CA ALA A 58 4.19 -18.98 14.45
C ALA A 58 4.91 -17.78 15.11
N GLN A 59 5.60 -16.97 14.31
CA GLN A 59 6.39 -15.82 14.75
C GLN A 59 6.05 -14.59 13.89
N PRO A 60 4.83 -14.04 14.02
CA PRO A 60 4.36 -12.93 13.19
C PRO A 60 5.20 -11.66 13.36
N ASP A 61 5.86 -11.47 14.50
CA ASP A 61 6.69 -10.30 14.80
C ASP A 61 8.16 -10.46 14.41
N ALA A 62 8.63 -11.67 14.09
CA ALA A 62 9.99 -11.89 13.60
C ALA A 62 10.11 -11.42 12.15
N ASP A 63 11.22 -10.75 11.86
CA ASP A 63 11.61 -10.46 10.48
C ASP A 63 12.15 -11.73 9.83
N PHE A 64 11.63 -12.06 8.67
CA PHE A 64 12.09 -13.16 7.85
C PHE A 64 12.95 -12.57 6.74
N LEU A 65 14.21 -12.93 6.65
CA LEU A 65 15.14 -12.43 5.64
C LEU A 65 15.78 -13.59 4.89
N LEU A 66 16.18 -13.36 3.65
CA LEU A 66 17.05 -14.28 2.92
C LEU A 66 18.47 -13.72 2.90
N ASP A 67 19.46 -14.60 2.90
CA ASP A 67 20.82 -14.20 2.57
C ASP A 67 20.88 -13.67 1.13
N SER A 68 21.77 -12.72 0.93
CA SER A 68 21.98 -12.03 -0.34
C SER A 68 23.41 -12.30 -0.80
N VAL A 69 23.65 -12.24 -2.10
CA VAL A 69 25.01 -12.20 -2.66
C VAL A 69 25.76 -10.90 -2.32
N ARG A 70 25.04 -9.85 -1.87
CA ARG A 70 25.57 -8.54 -1.46
C ARG A 70 25.12 -8.18 -0.04
N PRO A 71 25.44 -9.01 0.98
CA PRO A 71 24.95 -8.84 2.33
C PRO A 71 25.40 -7.52 2.98
N GLU A 72 26.62 -7.07 2.66
CA GLU A 72 27.25 -5.88 3.27
C GLU A 72 26.56 -4.58 2.85
N SER A 73 26.06 -4.49 1.61
CA SER A 73 25.36 -3.30 1.13
C SER A 73 23.86 -3.35 1.36
N ILE A 74 23.26 -4.54 1.53
CA ILE A 74 21.81 -4.71 1.59
C ILE A 74 21.31 -5.04 3.00
N ILE A 75 21.87 -6.08 3.63
CA ILE A 75 21.39 -6.63 4.91
C ILE A 75 22.04 -5.91 6.08
N LYS A 76 23.35 -5.66 6.02
CA LYS A 76 24.08 -5.00 7.11
C LYS A 76 23.48 -3.63 7.48
N PRO A 77 23.16 -2.70 6.54
CA PRO A 77 22.57 -1.41 6.91
C PRO A 77 21.17 -1.54 7.53
N TYR A 78 20.49 -2.66 7.30
CA TYR A 78 19.25 -2.97 7.98
C TYR A 78 19.51 -3.45 9.42
N PHE A 79 20.47 -4.35 9.63
CA PHE A 79 20.87 -4.81 10.98
C PHE A 79 21.40 -3.70 11.86
N ASP A 80 22.24 -2.81 11.31
CA ASP A 80 22.79 -1.66 12.03
C ASP A 80 21.67 -0.77 12.61
N ARG A 81 20.52 -0.68 11.91
CA ARG A 81 19.35 0.11 12.32
C ARG A 81 18.39 -0.66 13.20
N LEU A 82 18.05 -1.90 12.84
CA LEU A 82 17.14 -2.75 13.61
C LEU A 82 17.72 -3.07 14.99
N ARG A 83 19.03 -3.32 15.06
CA ARG A 83 19.75 -3.84 16.24
C ARG A 83 19.04 -5.09 16.76
N PRO A 84 19.11 -6.22 16.02
CA PRO A 84 18.34 -7.42 16.34
C PRO A 84 18.70 -7.95 17.74
N THR A 85 17.70 -8.46 18.45
CA THR A 85 17.87 -9.11 19.76
C THR A 85 18.30 -10.56 19.62
N ALA A 86 17.90 -11.20 18.53
CA ALA A 86 18.33 -12.54 18.16
C ALA A 86 18.35 -12.68 16.64
N VAL A 87 19.34 -13.41 16.12
CA VAL A 87 19.41 -13.84 14.73
C VAL A 87 19.47 -15.36 14.72
N THR A 88 18.53 -16.00 14.04
CA THR A 88 18.48 -17.47 13.88
C THR A 88 18.83 -17.81 12.43
N PRO A 89 20.06 -18.25 12.14
CA PRO A 89 20.45 -18.69 10.81
C PRO A 89 19.86 -20.08 10.51
N VAL A 90 19.22 -20.23 9.35
CA VAL A 90 18.58 -21.47 8.91
C VAL A 90 19.02 -21.81 7.48
N GLY A 91 19.47 -23.05 7.25
CA GLY A 91 19.99 -23.53 5.97
C GLY A 91 21.50 -23.35 5.81
N ALA A 92 21.98 -23.42 4.57
CA ALA A 92 23.41 -23.37 4.25
C ALA A 92 23.88 -21.94 3.92
N PHE A 93 25.08 -21.56 4.38
CA PHE A 93 25.68 -20.24 4.13
C PHE A 93 27.09 -20.41 3.53
N PRO A 94 27.47 -19.61 2.51
CA PRO A 94 28.72 -19.81 1.74
C PRO A 94 30.00 -19.90 2.58
N ASP A 95 30.09 -19.11 3.66
CA ASP A 95 31.32 -19.00 4.48
C ASP A 95 31.12 -19.47 5.92
N GLY A 96 29.95 -20.05 6.23
CA GLY A 96 29.55 -20.44 7.59
C GLY A 96 29.48 -19.31 8.63
N SER A 97 29.92 -18.10 8.29
CA SER A 97 30.12 -16.98 9.21
C SER A 97 29.05 -15.91 9.03
N VAL A 98 28.28 -15.74 10.11
CA VAL A 98 27.27 -14.69 10.29
C VAL A 98 27.84 -13.27 10.35
N LYS A 99 29.17 -13.14 10.49
CA LYS A 99 29.88 -11.86 10.64
C LYS A 99 29.70 -10.93 9.43
N ARG A 100 29.49 -11.51 8.23
CA ARG A 100 29.24 -10.75 6.98
C ARG A 100 27.98 -9.88 7.00
N TRP A 101 27.05 -10.13 7.94
CA TRP A 101 25.84 -9.33 8.10
C TRP A 101 25.98 -8.21 9.14
N GLY A 102 27.12 -8.13 9.83
CA GLY A 102 27.36 -7.15 10.90
C GLY A 102 26.58 -7.40 12.19
N ALA A 103 25.97 -8.58 12.36
CA ALA A 103 25.36 -8.98 13.63
C ALA A 103 26.44 -9.27 14.68
N ALA A 104 26.21 -8.87 15.94
CA ALA A 104 27.10 -9.21 17.04
C ALA A 104 27.03 -10.71 17.35
N ASP A 105 28.17 -11.35 17.63
CA ASP A 105 28.23 -12.79 17.92
C ASP A 105 27.28 -13.20 19.07
N SER A 106 27.03 -12.30 20.04
CA SER A 106 26.14 -12.54 21.19
C SER A 106 24.65 -12.65 20.83
N VAL A 107 24.22 -12.14 19.68
CA VAL A 107 22.81 -12.21 19.25
C VAL A 107 22.57 -13.35 18.26
N VAL A 108 23.62 -13.96 17.73
CA VAL A 108 23.50 -15.02 16.73
C VAL A 108 23.37 -16.39 17.40
N LYS A 109 22.29 -17.10 17.08
CA LYS A 109 22.08 -18.49 17.51
C LYS A 109 22.84 -19.48 16.62
N PRO A 110 23.11 -20.70 17.09
CA PRO A 110 23.68 -21.75 16.25
C PRO A 110 22.85 -21.98 14.97
N THR A 111 23.54 -22.19 13.85
CA THR A 111 22.90 -22.46 12.56
C THR A 111 22.10 -23.75 12.59
N VAL A 112 20.85 -23.67 12.16
CA VAL A 112 19.98 -24.84 12.00
C VAL A 112 20.06 -25.32 10.56
N ALA A 113 20.75 -26.44 10.34
CA ALA A 113 21.03 -26.96 9.01
C ALA A 113 19.78 -27.46 8.27
N ASP A 114 18.82 -28.06 8.99
CA ASP A 114 17.59 -28.60 8.41
C ASP A 114 16.43 -27.58 8.53
N PRO A 115 16.04 -26.92 7.43
CA PRO A 115 14.94 -25.95 7.46
C PRO A 115 13.59 -26.58 7.78
N VAL A 116 13.37 -27.86 7.42
CA VAL A 116 12.13 -28.58 7.71
C VAL A 116 12.03 -28.84 9.20
N ALA A 117 13.11 -29.35 9.81
CA ALA A 117 13.15 -29.59 11.25
C ALA A 117 12.95 -28.29 12.04
N PHE A 118 13.60 -27.19 11.63
CA PHE A 118 13.40 -25.87 12.25
C PHE A 118 11.94 -25.45 12.19
N ALA A 119 11.34 -25.48 11.01
CA ALA A 119 9.98 -25.00 10.83
C ALA A 119 8.94 -25.83 11.61
N TRP A 120 9.14 -27.15 11.71
CA TRP A 120 8.34 -28.03 12.56
C TRP A 120 8.60 -27.87 14.06
N ALA A 121 9.77 -27.36 14.47
CA ALA A 121 10.05 -27.03 15.86
C ALA A 121 9.28 -25.79 16.35
N LEU A 122 8.80 -24.94 15.43
CA LEU A 122 7.94 -23.80 15.77
C LEU A 122 6.56 -24.22 16.30
N TYR A 123 6.17 -25.48 16.08
CA TYR A 123 4.91 -26.07 16.53
C TYR A 123 5.21 -27.20 17.52
N PRO A 124 5.46 -26.92 18.81
CA PRO A 124 5.81 -27.95 19.79
C PRO A 124 4.68 -28.99 19.97
N LYS A 125 3.44 -28.58 19.72
CA LYS A 125 2.26 -29.46 19.60
C LYS A 125 1.42 -29.00 18.43
N ALA A 126 0.89 -29.95 17.66
CA ALA A 126 -0.04 -29.67 16.57
C ALA A 126 -1.00 -30.84 16.42
N GLU A 127 -2.31 -30.60 16.47
CA GLU A 127 -3.31 -31.66 16.25
C GLU A 127 -3.56 -31.92 14.77
N ARG A 128 -3.20 -30.97 13.91
CA ARG A 128 -3.41 -31.01 12.46
C ARG A 128 -2.12 -30.68 11.74
N ALA A 129 -1.91 -31.24 10.55
CA ALA A 129 -0.83 -30.88 9.63
C ALA A 129 -1.33 -30.84 8.19
N ILE A 130 -0.59 -30.15 7.32
CA ILE A 130 -0.85 -30.14 5.88
C ILE A 130 0.31 -30.81 5.17
N VAL A 131 0.01 -31.68 4.20
CA VAL A 131 0.99 -32.33 3.34
C VAL A 131 0.74 -31.93 1.90
N ALA A 132 1.78 -31.39 1.25
CA ALA A 132 1.72 -30.89 -0.11
C ALA A 132 2.78 -31.55 -1.01
N PRO A 133 2.50 -31.73 -2.30
CA PRO A 133 3.50 -32.17 -3.25
C PRO A 133 4.45 -31.01 -3.59
N ARG A 134 5.62 -31.32 -4.17
CA ARG A 134 6.50 -30.29 -4.75
C ARG A 134 5.97 -29.75 -6.07
N SER A 135 5.26 -30.59 -6.82
CA SER A 135 4.73 -30.31 -8.16
C SER A 135 3.31 -30.87 -8.28
N PRO A 136 2.39 -30.17 -8.98
CA PRO A 136 2.58 -28.86 -9.62
C PRO A 136 2.74 -27.73 -8.61
N VAL A 137 3.54 -26.70 -8.94
CA VAL A 137 3.84 -25.56 -8.04
C VAL A 137 2.59 -24.88 -7.45
N PRO A 138 1.49 -24.67 -8.21
CA PRO A 138 0.24 -24.14 -7.67
C PRO A 138 -0.29 -24.89 -6.43
N ASP A 139 -0.18 -26.22 -6.38
CA ASP A 139 -0.66 -27.03 -5.25
C ASP A 139 0.15 -26.72 -3.99
N LEU A 140 1.47 -26.63 -4.11
CA LEU A 140 2.36 -26.26 -3.01
C LEU A 140 2.06 -24.86 -2.48
N LEU A 141 1.96 -23.87 -3.37
CA LEU A 141 1.76 -22.47 -2.97
C LEU A 141 0.42 -22.29 -2.23
N GLN A 142 -0.66 -22.91 -2.72
CA GLN A 142 -1.97 -22.83 -2.06
C GLN A 142 -2.00 -23.63 -0.75
N ALA A 143 -1.37 -24.80 -0.69
CA ALA A 143 -1.27 -25.58 0.54
C ALA A 143 -0.50 -24.84 1.63
N ALA A 144 0.56 -24.12 1.26
CA ALA A 144 1.34 -23.30 2.18
C ALA A 144 0.52 -22.14 2.76
N CYS A 145 -0.28 -21.47 1.94
CA CYS A 145 -1.23 -20.46 2.41
C CYS A 145 -2.26 -21.02 3.39
N LEU A 146 -2.85 -22.18 3.06
CA LEU A 146 -3.79 -22.87 3.96
C LEU A 146 -3.12 -23.22 5.30
N ALA A 147 -1.88 -23.72 5.28
CA ALA A 147 -1.14 -24.10 6.48
C ALA A 147 -0.88 -22.88 7.37
N GLY A 148 -0.44 -21.76 6.78
CA GLY A 148 -0.20 -20.53 7.52
C GLY A 148 -1.48 -19.90 8.07
N ALA A 149 -2.59 -19.91 7.32
CA ALA A 149 -3.88 -19.42 7.80
C ALA A 149 -4.45 -20.28 8.95
N ALA A 150 -4.32 -21.61 8.85
CA ALA A 150 -4.75 -22.56 9.88
C ALA A 150 -3.78 -22.64 11.07
N ARG A 151 -2.59 -22.03 10.95
CA ARG A 151 -1.48 -22.09 11.91
C ARG A 151 -1.10 -23.52 12.28
N VAL A 152 -0.86 -24.33 11.25
CA VAL A 152 -0.47 -25.75 11.37
C VAL A 152 0.83 -26.00 10.60
N PRO A 153 1.62 -27.01 10.97
CA PRO A 153 2.84 -27.35 10.23
C PRO A 153 2.52 -27.80 8.80
N LEU A 154 3.43 -27.45 7.88
CA LEU A 154 3.42 -27.91 6.48
C LEU A 154 4.56 -28.91 6.28
N PHE A 155 4.24 -30.07 5.72
CA PHE A 155 5.22 -31.00 5.16
C PHE A 155 5.15 -30.96 3.64
N VAL A 156 6.31 -30.85 2.99
CA VAL A 156 6.40 -30.94 1.54
C VAL A 156 7.03 -32.29 1.20
N LEU A 157 6.37 -33.05 0.32
CA LEU A 157 6.85 -34.37 -0.08
C LEU A 157 8.27 -34.29 -0.64
N ARG A 158 9.08 -35.31 -0.35
CA ARG A 158 10.43 -35.44 -0.91
C ARG A 158 10.38 -36.09 -2.28
N GLU A 159 11.43 -35.89 -3.06
CA GLU A 159 11.68 -36.67 -4.27
C GLU A 159 12.28 -38.04 -3.90
N GLY A 160 12.06 -39.04 -4.76
CA GLY A 160 12.60 -40.40 -4.62
C GLY A 160 11.56 -41.43 -4.16
N ASP A 161 12.06 -42.61 -3.77
CA ASP A 161 11.24 -43.81 -3.52
C ASP A 161 10.38 -43.73 -2.23
N ASP A 162 10.79 -42.89 -1.28
CA ASP A 162 10.03 -42.62 -0.05
C ASP A 162 9.73 -41.11 0.11
N PRO A 163 8.67 -40.61 -0.56
CA PRO A 163 8.29 -39.19 -0.48
C PRO A 163 7.83 -38.77 0.93
N LEU A 164 7.52 -39.73 1.82
CA LEU A 164 7.07 -39.49 3.19
C LEU A 164 8.20 -39.61 4.23
N LYS A 165 9.45 -39.83 3.80
CA LYS A 165 10.58 -40.00 4.69
C LYS A 165 10.66 -38.87 5.73
N GLY A 166 10.60 -39.24 7.01
CA GLY A 166 10.63 -38.32 8.14
C GLY A 166 9.27 -37.77 8.59
N LEU A 167 8.21 -37.92 7.79
CA LEU A 167 6.88 -37.39 8.14
C LEU A 167 6.30 -38.12 9.35
N LYS A 168 6.38 -39.45 9.39
CA LYS A 168 5.76 -40.24 10.47
C LYS A 168 6.33 -39.87 11.83
N GLU A 169 7.65 -39.69 11.92
CA GLU A 169 8.35 -39.27 13.12
C GLU A 169 7.90 -37.86 13.54
N LEU A 170 7.77 -36.93 12.59
CA LEU A 170 7.30 -35.57 12.86
C LEU A 170 5.85 -35.54 13.34
N LEU A 171 4.95 -36.30 12.71
CA LEU A 171 3.55 -36.41 13.11
C LEU A 171 3.42 -36.95 14.54
N ALA A 172 4.11 -38.04 14.84
CA ALA A 172 4.11 -38.65 16.17
C ALA A 172 4.70 -37.70 17.23
N ALA A 173 5.85 -37.08 16.94
CA ALA A 173 6.54 -36.18 17.86
C ALA A 173 5.73 -34.91 18.19
N ARG A 174 4.76 -34.52 17.35
CA ARG A 174 3.89 -33.35 17.57
C ARG A 174 2.46 -33.69 17.98
N GLY A 175 2.12 -34.98 18.05
CA GLY A 175 0.78 -35.44 18.40
C GLY A 175 -0.28 -35.10 17.34
N VAL A 176 0.10 -35.12 16.05
CA VAL A 176 -0.83 -34.84 14.95
C VAL A 176 -1.82 -35.98 14.81
N LYS A 177 -3.11 -35.64 14.75
CA LYS A 177 -4.24 -36.58 14.62
C LYS A 177 -4.91 -36.49 13.26
N GLU A 178 -4.78 -35.35 12.57
CA GLU A 178 -5.39 -35.13 11.27
C GLU A 178 -4.38 -34.55 10.27
N VAL A 179 -4.41 -35.06 9.04
CA VAL A 179 -3.58 -34.59 7.92
C VAL A 179 -4.50 -34.13 6.79
N THR A 180 -4.29 -32.92 6.28
CA THR A 180 -4.86 -32.49 5.02
C THR A 180 -3.85 -32.73 3.89
N ALA A 181 -4.14 -33.68 3.01
CA ALA A 181 -3.31 -34.02 1.86
C ALA A 181 -3.80 -33.31 0.59
N VAL A 182 -2.92 -32.55 -0.05
CA VAL A 182 -3.25 -31.72 -1.22
C VAL A 182 -2.75 -32.39 -2.51
N GLY A 183 -3.54 -32.37 -3.58
CA GLY A 183 -3.06 -32.70 -4.92
C GLY A 183 -2.49 -34.11 -5.03
N ALA A 184 -1.28 -34.23 -5.59
CA ALA A 184 -0.58 -35.49 -5.70
C ALA A 184 -0.15 -36.10 -4.35
N ALA A 185 -0.17 -35.34 -3.24
CA ALA A 185 0.19 -35.88 -1.93
C ALA A 185 -0.86 -36.84 -1.35
N ARG A 186 -2.09 -36.83 -1.88
CA ARG A 186 -3.19 -37.69 -1.44
C ARG A 186 -2.80 -39.18 -1.45
N ASP A 187 -2.23 -39.65 -2.54
CA ASP A 187 -1.93 -41.08 -2.70
C ASP A 187 -0.81 -41.57 -1.77
N ALA A 188 0.17 -40.71 -1.50
CA ALA A 188 1.18 -41.01 -0.48
C ALA A 188 0.53 -41.06 0.91
N CYS A 189 -0.27 -40.05 1.27
CA CYS A 189 -0.86 -39.91 2.59
C CYS A 189 -1.92 -40.98 2.95
N LYS A 190 -2.60 -41.61 1.97
CA LYS A 190 -3.56 -42.71 2.22
C LYS A 190 -2.97 -43.88 3.02
N LYS A 191 -1.64 -44.05 2.97
CA LYS A 191 -0.91 -45.11 3.68
C LYS A 191 -0.48 -44.72 5.09
N LEU A 192 -0.85 -43.53 5.57
CA LEU A 192 -0.54 -43.09 6.92
C LEU A 192 -1.49 -43.75 7.92
N GLU A 193 -0.93 -44.49 8.85
CA GLU A 193 -1.65 -45.12 9.96
C GLU A 193 -1.74 -44.15 11.16
N GLY A 194 -2.80 -44.27 11.96
CA GLY A 194 -2.96 -43.51 13.20
C GLY A 194 -3.35 -42.04 13.04
N VAL A 195 -3.56 -41.55 11.81
CA VAL A 195 -4.03 -40.18 11.52
C VAL A 195 -5.21 -40.20 10.56
N ARG A 196 -6.15 -39.26 10.74
CA ARG A 196 -7.26 -39.05 9.80
C ARG A 196 -6.78 -38.23 8.61
N VAL A 197 -6.95 -38.72 7.40
CA VAL A 197 -6.56 -37.99 6.18
C VAL A 197 -7.79 -37.30 5.55
N THR A 198 -7.72 -35.99 5.37
CA THR A 198 -8.65 -35.20 4.56
C THR A 198 -7.99 -34.85 3.23
N GLU A 199 -8.67 -35.07 2.12
CA GLU A 199 -8.11 -34.86 0.79
C GLU A 199 -8.61 -33.56 0.15
N LEU A 200 -7.70 -32.77 -0.41
CA LEU A 200 -8.02 -31.65 -1.29
C LEU A 200 -7.49 -31.94 -2.68
N ALA A 201 -8.36 -31.88 -3.68
CA ALA A 201 -8.08 -32.43 -5.01
C ALA A 201 -6.91 -31.73 -5.72
N ASP A 202 -6.82 -30.40 -5.61
CA ASP A 202 -5.90 -29.53 -6.36
C ASP A 202 -5.76 -28.15 -5.70
N ALA A 203 -4.99 -27.26 -6.35
CA ALA A 203 -4.83 -25.86 -5.98
C ALA A 203 -6.14 -25.07 -5.84
N VAL A 204 -7.18 -25.35 -6.64
CA VAL A 204 -8.46 -24.62 -6.61
C VAL A 204 -9.24 -24.99 -5.34
N ALA A 205 -9.38 -26.28 -5.05
CA ALA A 205 -10.00 -26.77 -3.82
C ALA A 205 -9.24 -26.25 -2.58
N THR A 206 -7.91 -26.20 -2.68
CA THR A 206 -7.05 -25.70 -1.61
C THR A 206 -7.19 -24.19 -1.39
N ALA A 207 -7.29 -23.40 -2.46
CA ALA A 207 -7.55 -21.96 -2.38
C ALA A 207 -8.92 -21.68 -1.73
N ALA A 208 -9.96 -22.46 -2.05
CA ALA A 208 -11.27 -22.34 -1.41
C ALA A 208 -11.22 -22.66 0.10
N ALA A 209 -10.51 -23.74 0.48
CA ALA A 209 -10.28 -24.07 1.88
C ALA A 209 -9.50 -22.97 2.62
N HIS A 210 -8.49 -22.40 1.97
CA HIS A 210 -7.70 -21.28 2.52
C HIS A 210 -8.57 -20.06 2.79
N ARG A 211 -9.42 -19.64 1.84
CA ARG A 211 -10.33 -18.50 2.05
C ARG A 211 -11.34 -18.76 3.16
N LYS A 212 -11.86 -19.99 3.29
CA LYS A 212 -12.71 -20.40 4.41
C LYS A 212 -12.00 -20.24 5.76
N GLU A 213 -10.73 -20.63 5.86
CA GLU A 213 -9.94 -20.47 7.08
C GLU A 213 -9.66 -18.99 7.39
N LEU A 214 -9.35 -18.18 6.37
CA LEU A 214 -9.23 -16.73 6.54
C LEU A 214 -10.53 -16.14 7.10
N LEU A 215 -11.69 -16.47 6.52
CA LEU A 215 -13.00 -15.96 6.97
C LEU A 215 -13.32 -16.30 8.42
N ARG A 216 -12.83 -17.44 8.93
CA ARG A 216 -12.96 -17.83 10.35
C ARG A 216 -12.30 -16.82 11.30
N THR A 217 -11.30 -16.07 10.83
CA THR A 217 -10.53 -15.09 11.62
C THR A 217 -10.81 -13.64 11.23
N GLY A 218 -11.71 -13.36 10.29
CA GLY A 218 -12.12 -12.01 9.88
C GLY A 218 -12.37 -11.82 8.38
N LYS A 219 -12.58 -10.57 7.96
CA LYS A 219 -12.79 -10.20 6.53
C LYS A 219 -11.52 -10.32 5.69
N ILE A 220 -11.62 -10.72 4.42
CA ILE A 220 -10.46 -10.76 3.51
C ILE A 220 -10.36 -9.41 2.79
N ASP A 221 -9.49 -8.53 3.29
CA ASP A 221 -9.30 -7.19 2.74
C ASP A 221 -8.06 -7.06 1.83
N THR A 222 -7.29 -8.14 1.67
CA THR A 222 -6.03 -8.14 0.90
C THR A 222 -5.97 -9.35 -0.02
N LEU A 223 -5.49 -9.09 -1.23
CA LEU A 223 -5.15 -10.10 -2.22
C LEU A 223 -3.63 -10.09 -2.43
N VAL A 224 -3.05 -11.27 -2.57
CA VAL A 224 -1.69 -11.43 -3.08
C VAL A 224 -1.79 -12.10 -4.45
N LEU A 225 -1.15 -11.53 -5.46
CA LEU A 225 -1.11 -12.09 -6.81
C LEU A 225 0.31 -12.53 -7.15
N ALA A 226 0.47 -13.73 -7.70
CA ALA A 226 1.76 -14.24 -8.16
C ALA A 226 1.61 -15.06 -9.45
N ASN A 227 2.71 -15.21 -10.18
CA ASN A 227 2.80 -16.15 -11.31
C ASN A 227 3.57 -17.40 -10.86
N SER A 228 2.91 -18.56 -10.86
CA SER A 228 3.54 -19.82 -10.43
C SER A 228 4.67 -20.30 -11.35
N ALA A 229 4.74 -19.79 -12.59
CA ALA A 229 5.79 -20.04 -13.57
C ALA A 229 6.85 -18.93 -13.61
N ASP A 230 6.90 -18.03 -12.61
CA ASP A 230 7.92 -16.97 -12.53
C ASP A 230 9.33 -17.56 -12.53
N ALA A 231 10.08 -17.29 -13.61
CA ALA A 231 11.45 -17.76 -13.80
C ALA A 231 12.43 -17.25 -12.73
N LYS A 232 12.15 -16.08 -12.14
CA LYS A 232 12.95 -15.52 -11.02
C LYS A 232 12.52 -16.04 -9.65
N LYS A 233 11.51 -16.92 -9.62
CA LYS A 233 11.08 -17.68 -8.43
C LYS A 233 10.60 -16.79 -7.27
N HIS A 234 10.08 -15.58 -7.53
CA HIS A 234 9.46 -14.76 -6.48
C HIS A 234 8.20 -15.42 -5.92
N ALA A 235 7.52 -16.25 -6.72
CA ALA A 235 6.32 -16.97 -6.31
C ALA A 235 6.53 -17.82 -5.05
N ALA A 236 7.75 -18.29 -4.77
CA ALA A 236 8.08 -19.03 -3.54
C ALA A 236 7.86 -18.18 -2.26
N LEU A 237 7.87 -16.85 -2.38
CA LEU A 237 7.62 -15.92 -1.27
C LEU A 237 6.16 -15.47 -1.18
N ALA A 238 5.35 -15.71 -2.22
CA ALA A 238 3.96 -15.25 -2.24
C ALA A 238 3.11 -15.83 -1.09
N PRO A 239 3.22 -17.13 -0.72
CA PRO A 239 2.53 -17.66 0.46
C PRO A 239 2.95 -16.98 1.76
N TRP A 240 4.25 -16.70 1.94
CA TRP A 240 4.74 -15.98 3.12
C TRP A 240 4.14 -14.57 3.22
N VAL A 241 4.14 -13.82 2.11
CA VAL A 241 3.48 -12.49 2.04
C VAL A 241 1.98 -12.61 2.35
N ALA A 242 1.30 -13.62 1.79
CA ALA A 242 -0.12 -13.85 1.99
C ALA A 242 -0.45 -14.13 3.46
N VAL A 243 0.36 -14.93 4.16
CA VAL A 243 0.19 -15.20 5.60
C VAL A 243 0.47 -13.95 6.43
N LYS A 244 1.57 -13.23 6.19
CA LYS A 244 1.90 -11.98 6.91
C LYS A 244 0.83 -10.90 6.74
N ARG A 245 0.15 -10.87 5.58
CA ARG A 245 -0.89 -9.88 5.24
C ARG A 245 -2.30 -10.40 5.41
N ARG A 246 -2.47 -11.65 5.85
CA ARG A 246 -3.76 -12.33 5.97
C ARG A 246 -4.59 -12.17 4.68
N ALA A 247 -3.98 -12.52 3.56
CA ALA A 247 -4.48 -12.27 2.22
C ALA A 247 -4.83 -13.57 1.49
N ALA A 248 -5.80 -13.51 0.58
CA ALA A 248 -6.04 -14.61 -0.35
C ALA A 248 -4.95 -14.61 -1.44
N LEU A 249 -4.34 -15.76 -1.70
CA LEU A 249 -3.37 -15.94 -2.79
C LEU A 249 -4.10 -16.25 -4.10
N LEU A 250 -3.84 -15.43 -5.11
CA LEU A 250 -4.27 -15.56 -6.48
C LEU A 250 -3.07 -15.95 -7.35
N LEU A 251 -3.29 -16.86 -8.28
CA LEU A 251 -2.26 -17.33 -9.21
C LEU A 251 -2.69 -17.04 -10.64
N THR A 252 -1.78 -16.49 -11.43
CA THR A 252 -1.96 -16.31 -12.88
C THR A 252 -1.65 -17.60 -13.64
N GLY A 253 -2.04 -17.66 -14.91
CA GLY A 253 -1.47 -18.57 -15.88
C GLY A 253 0.04 -18.31 -16.09
N ALA A 254 0.70 -19.22 -16.83
CA ALA A 254 2.15 -19.22 -16.99
C ALA A 254 2.71 -17.93 -17.63
N GLU A 255 1.96 -17.31 -18.56
CA GLU A 255 2.36 -16.05 -19.20
C GLU A 255 2.05 -14.80 -18.36
N GLY A 256 1.27 -14.91 -17.28
CA GLY A 256 0.88 -13.77 -16.43
C GLY A 256 -0.01 -12.71 -17.08
N LYS A 257 -0.39 -12.87 -18.35
CA LYS A 257 -1.23 -11.92 -19.12
C LYS A 257 -2.70 -11.93 -18.70
N ASP A 258 -3.11 -12.88 -17.88
CA ASP A 258 -4.46 -13.04 -17.34
C ASP A 258 -4.62 -12.41 -15.94
N ALA A 259 -3.61 -11.73 -15.42
CA ALA A 259 -3.64 -11.12 -14.07
C ALA A 259 -4.85 -10.20 -13.85
N GLY A 260 -5.20 -9.36 -14.82
CA GLY A 260 -6.40 -8.51 -14.75
C GLY A 260 -7.69 -9.34 -14.59
N THR A 261 -7.81 -10.40 -15.39
CA THR A 261 -8.95 -11.33 -15.33
C THR A 261 -9.04 -12.06 -13.99
N VAL A 262 -7.92 -12.56 -13.48
CA VAL A 262 -7.84 -13.26 -12.18
C VAL A 262 -8.24 -12.35 -11.03
N VAL A 263 -7.73 -11.11 -11.00
CA VAL A 263 -8.09 -10.12 -9.96
C VAL A 263 -9.57 -9.76 -10.05
N ASN A 264 -10.09 -9.52 -11.26
CA ASN A 264 -11.50 -9.18 -11.46
C ASN A 264 -12.44 -10.32 -11.08
N ALA A 265 -12.05 -11.58 -11.31
CA ALA A 265 -12.80 -12.74 -10.85
C ALA A 265 -12.84 -12.79 -9.32
N ALA A 266 -11.70 -12.62 -8.65
CA ALA A 266 -11.64 -12.59 -7.19
C ALA A 266 -12.50 -11.45 -6.58
N LEU A 267 -12.55 -10.28 -7.21
CA LEU A 267 -13.37 -9.17 -6.72
C LEU A 267 -14.89 -9.40 -6.89
N LYS A 268 -15.32 -10.39 -7.67
CA LYS A 268 -16.72 -10.80 -7.79
C LYS A 268 -17.13 -11.87 -6.78
N GLU A 269 -16.16 -12.62 -6.24
CA GLU A 269 -16.42 -13.64 -5.24
C GLU A 269 -16.84 -13.03 -3.90
N LYS A 270 -17.84 -13.62 -3.24
CA LYS A 270 -18.42 -13.08 -2.00
C LYS A 270 -17.40 -12.90 -0.89
N ASP A 271 -16.41 -13.78 -0.81
CA ASP A 271 -15.40 -13.80 0.25
C ASP A 271 -14.29 -12.75 0.05
N THR A 272 -13.98 -12.39 -1.19
CA THR A 272 -12.93 -11.42 -1.56
C THR A 272 -13.43 -10.12 -2.20
N ALA A 273 -14.73 -9.94 -2.40
CA ALA A 273 -15.31 -8.73 -3.00
C ALA A 273 -14.93 -7.43 -2.27
N ARG A 274 -14.65 -7.53 -0.96
CA ARG A 274 -14.26 -6.38 -0.12
C ARG A 274 -12.76 -6.09 -0.10
N ALA A 275 -11.95 -6.83 -0.85
CA ALA A 275 -10.50 -6.63 -0.84
C ALA A 275 -10.11 -5.19 -1.24
N ASP A 276 -9.42 -4.49 -0.35
CA ASP A 276 -9.00 -3.11 -0.58
C ASP A 276 -7.59 -3.02 -1.16
N VAL A 277 -6.75 -4.02 -0.84
CA VAL A 277 -5.32 -4.03 -1.14
C VAL A 277 -4.98 -5.17 -2.08
N LEU A 278 -4.12 -4.90 -3.07
CA LEU A 278 -3.53 -5.89 -3.95
C LEU A 278 -2.00 -5.81 -3.88
N ILE A 279 -1.36 -6.91 -3.47
CA ILE A 279 0.10 -7.03 -3.45
C ILE A 279 0.52 -8.00 -4.54
N VAL A 280 1.32 -7.55 -5.49
CA VAL A 280 1.82 -8.39 -6.58
C VAL A 280 3.23 -8.86 -6.25
N VAL A 281 3.44 -10.17 -6.13
CA VAL A 281 4.75 -10.78 -5.86
C VAL A 281 5.27 -11.39 -7.16
N ALA A 282 5.69 -10.51 -8.06
CA ALA A 282 6.21 -10.87 -9.39
C ALA A 282 6.87 -9.64 -10.02
N ASP A 283 7.88 -9.84 -10.86
CA ASP A 283 8.41 -8.77 -11.71
C ASP A 283 7.51 -8.50 -12.92
N THR A 284 7.86 -7.47 -13.71
CA THR A 284 7.12 -7.07 -14.91
C THR A 284 7.29 -8.02 -16.09
N ASN A 285 8.13 -9.05 -16.01
CA ASN A 285 8.22 -10.08 -17.04
C ASN A 285 7.26 -11.24 -16.71
N ALA A 286 7.20 -11.64 -15.44
CA ALA A 286 6.32 -12.69 -14.96
C ALA A 286 4.84 -12.25 -14.93
N ILE A 287 4.55 -10.99 -14.59
CA ILE A 287 3.21 -10.40 -14.74
C ILE A 287 3.37 -9.07 -15.48
N PRO A 288 3.21 -9.07 -16.82
CA PRO A 288 3.49 -7.92 -17.65
C PRO A 288 2.49 -6.79 -17.51
N LEU A 289 2.97 -5.58 -17.81
CA LEU A 289 2.11 -4.42 -18.05
C LEU A 289 1.37 -4.60 -19.38
N VAL A 290 0.19 -4.01 -19.50
CA VAL A 290 -0.56 -3.97 -20.76
C VAL A 290 -0.34 -2.65 -21.48
N LYS A 291 -0.25 -2.70 -22.80
CA LYS A 291 -0.25 -1.52 -23.66
C LYS A 291 -1.67 -1.01 -23.83
N ARG A 292 -1.88 0.29 -23.61
CA ARG A 292 -3.15 0.98 -23.84
C ARG A 292 -2.94 2.25 -24.65
N ALA A 293 -3.95 2.63 -25.43
CA ALA A 293 -3.96 3.91 -26.11
C ALA A 293 -3.75 5.04 -25.09
N ASN A 294 -2.84 5.95 -25.43
CA ASN A 294 -2.57 7.10 -24.59
C ASN A 294 -3.77 8.06 -24.60
N PRO A 295 -4.43 8.33 -23.45
CA PRO A 295 -5.58 9.22 -23.41
C PRO A 295 -5.21 10.69 -23.64
N ALA A 296 -3.92 11.06 -23.51
CA ALA A 296 -3.41 12.39 -23.81
C ALA A 296 -2.90 12.45 -25.25
N ALA A 297 -3.44 13.37 -26.05
CA ALA A 297 -2.89 13.67 -27.36
C ALA A 297 -1.42 14.10 -27.26
N GLY A 298 -0.59 13.65 -28.22
CA GLY A 298 0.80 14.06 -28.32
C GLY A 298 1.76 12.87 -28.38
N LYS A 299 2.83 12.95 -27.58
CA LYS A 299 3.95 12.00 -27.62
C LYS A 299 3.55 10.67 -26.93
N ASP A 300 3.89 9.57 -27.59
CA ASP A 300 3.57 8.18 -27.23
C ASP A 300 2.11 7.81 -27.60
N GLU A 301 1.94 6.93 -28.59
CA GLU A 301 0.62 6.42 -29.00
C GLU A 301 0.05 5.41 -27.99
N GLN A 302 0.94 4.66 -27.33
CA GLN A 302 0.63 3.63 -26.36
C GLN A 302 1.39 3.90 -25.06
N ILE A 303 0.80 3.51 -23.95
CA ILE A 303 1.36 3.60 -22.59
C ILE A 303 1.28 2.25 -21.89
N ASP A 304 2.21 2.01 -20.97
CA ASP A 304 2.22 0.84 -20.09
C ASP A 304 1.36 1.07 -18.85
N VAL A 305 0.43 0.15 -18.60
CA VAL A 305 -0.53 0.23 -17.49
C VAL A 305 -0.61 -1.13 -16.79
N GLU A 306 -0.78 -1.13 -15.46
CA GLU A 306 -1.04 -2.37 -14.71
C GLU A 306 -2.40 -2.96 -15.10
N GLN A 307 -2.49 -4.30 -15.17
CA GLN A 307 -3.65 -5.00 -15.76
C GLN A 307 -4.97 -4.80 -15.00
N TRP A 308 -4.91 -4.47 -13.70
CA TRP A 308 -6.09 -4.25 -12.84
C TRP A 308 -6.55 -2.79 -12.80
N ILE A 309 -5.91 -1.89 -13.54
CA ILE A 309 -6.43 -0.53 -13.73
C ILE A 309 -7.63 -0.62 -14.69
N PRO A 310 -8.80 -0.03 -14.37
CA PRO A 310 -9.95 -0.06 -15.28
C PRO A 310 -9.60 0.49 -16.68
N GLU A 311 -10.16 -0.13 -17.73
CA GLU A 311 -9.99 0.35 -19.12
C GLU A 311 -10.87 1.57 -19.41
N THR A 312 -11.99 1.67 -18.69
CA THR A 312 -12.96 2.75 -18.71
C THR A 312 -12.50 3.94 -17.88
N ASP A 313 -13.33 4.98 -17.82
CA ASP A 313 -13.19 6.07 -16.88
C ASP A 313 -13.66 5.72 -15.46
N ASP A 314 -13.74 4.44 -15.08
CA ASP A 314 -14.17 4.07 -13.73
C ASP A 314 -13.12 4.43 -12.65
N LEU A 315 -13.58 4.49 -11.40
CA LEU A 315 -12.70 4.71 -10.26
C LEU A 315 -11.71 3.55 -10.10
N ILE A 316 -10.51 3.89 -9.64
CA ILE A 316 -9.52 2.90 -9.24
C ILE A 316 -9.86 2.47 -7.81
N THR A 317 -10.21 1.21 -7.63
CA THR A 317 -10.76 0.72 -6.35
C THR A 317 -9.71 0.03 -5.48
N LEU A 318 -8.65 -0.52 -6.07
CA LEU A 318 -7.58 -1.23 -5.33
C LEU A 318 -6.41 -0.31 -4.98
N SER A 319 -5.90 -0.47 -3.76
CA SER A 319 -4.57 -0.03 -3.35
C SER A 319 -3.54 -1.08 -3.76
N ALA A 320 -2.88 -0.85 -4.89
CA ALA A 320 -1.99 -1.82 -5.49
C ALA A 320 -0.50 -1.44 -5.36
N GLY A 321 0.36 -2.45 -5.21
CA GLY A 321 1.81 -2.32 -5.26
C GLY A 321 2.48 -3.66 -5.56
N ARG A 322 3.75 -3.61 -5.97
CA ARG A 322 4.49 -4.77 -6.50
C ARG A 322 5.78 -5.02 -5.73
N LEU A 323 5.98 -6.24 -5.24
CA LEU A 323 7.19 -6.72 -4.57
C LEU A 323 8.00 -7.59 -5.52
N PHE A 324 9.16 -7.11 -5.96
CA PHE A 324 10.11 -7.85 -6.78
C PHE A 324 11.48 -7.19 -6.74
N HIS A 325 12.52 -7.96 -7.06
CA HIS A 325 13.87 -7.46 -7.26
C HIS A 325 14.72 -8.51 -7.98
N ALA A 326 15.81 -8.12 -8.67
CA ALA A 326 16.70 -9.11 -9.28
C ALA A 326 17.31 -10.08 -8.24
N ASP A 327 17.68 -9.54 -7.08
CA ASP A 327 17.98 -10.30 -5.88
C ASP A 327 16.71 -10.51 -5.04
N ARG A 328 16.17 -11.73 -5.05
CA ARG A 328 14.96 -12.11 -4.32
C ARG A 328 15.04 -11.88 -2.81
N ALA A 329 16.24 -11.77 -2.22
CA ALA A 329 16.42 -11.45 -0.80
C ALA A 329 15.86 -10.07 -0.43
N ILE A 330 15.75 -9.16 -1.40
CA ILE A 330 15.19 -7.83 -1.18
C ILE A 330 13.67 -7.89 -0.94
N VAL A 331 12.93 -8.82 -1.56
CA VAL A 331 11.47 -8.89 -1.39
C VAL A 331 11.02 -8.95 0.09
N PRO A 332 11.53 -9.89 0.91
CA PRO A 332 11.17 -9.89 2.32
C PRO A 332 11.77 -8.71 3.09
N LEU A 333 12.94 -8.22 2.68
CA LEU A 333 13.57 -7.04 3.26
C LEU A 333 12.75 -5.77 3.05
N LEU A 334 12.01 -5.62 1.94
CA LEU A 334 11.10 -4.48 1.72
C LEU A 334 10.00 -4.43 2.79
N LEU A 335 9.44 -5.59 3.17
CA LEU A 335 8.44 -5.65 4.24
C LEU A 335 9.06 -5.38 5.62
N ALA A 336 10.25 -5.90 5.86
CA ALA A 336 11.00 -5.65 7.09
C ALA A 336 11.37 -4.15 7.25
N ARG A 337 11.79 -3.50 6.15
CA ARG A 337 12.06 -2.05 6.08
C ARG A 337 10.79 -1.22 6.25
N SER A 338 9.68 -1.63 5.64
CA SER A 338 8.38 -0.96 5.82
C SER A 338 7.96 -0.93 7.30
N ARG A 339 8.15 -2.04 8.02
CA ARG A 339 7.92 -2.12 9.47
C ARG A 339 8.85 -1.21 10.28
N LEU A 340 10.12 -1.14 9.89
CA LEU A 340 11.10 -0.28 10.55
C LEU A 340 10.81 1.21 10.31
N LEU A 341 10.36 1.59 9.10
CA LEU A 341 9.91 2.93 8.76
C LEU A 341 8.68 3.33 9.59
N GLU A 342 7.65 2.50 9.67
CA GLU A 342 6.43 2.80 10.45
C GLU A 342 6.75 3.07 11.94
N LYS A 343 7.78 2.41 12.48
CA LYS A 343 8.20 2.52 13.88
C LYS A 343 9.26 3.60 14.13
N ALA A 344 9.69 4.34 13.11
CA ALA A 344 10.70 5.37 13.30
C ALA A 344 10.21 6.43 14.31
N SER A 345 11.09 6.82 15.22
CA SER A 345 10.79 7.76 16.29
C SER A 345 10.95 9.21 15.86
N GLY A 346 10.12 10.09 16.40
CA GLY A 346 10.17 11.53 16.17
C GLY A 346 9.38 11.97 14.93
N PRO A 347 9.43 13.27 14.60
CA PRO A 347 8.73 13.81 13.43
C PRO A 347 9.26 13.16 12.14
N PRO A 348 8.38 12.66 11.25
CA PRO A 348 8.83 12.13 9.97
C PRO A 348 9.52 13.23 9.16
N LYS A 349 10.63 12.89 8.50
CA LYS A 349 11.44 13.83 7.71
C LYS A 349 11.28 13.57 6.23
N ILE A 350 11.17 14.63 5.43
CA ILE A 350 11.11 14.55 3.98
C ILE A 350 12.06 15.54 3.34
N LEU A 351 12.73 15.09 2.27
CA LEU A 351 13.44 15.95 1.33
C LEU A 351 12.59 16.12 0.07
N ILE A 352 12.33 17.36 -0.30
CA ILE A 352 11.62 17.72 -1.53
C ILE A 352 12.63 18.44 -2.42
N ALA A 353 12.95 17.83 -3.55
CA ALA A 353 13.83 18.40 -4.57
C ALA A 353 13.01 18.60 -5.85
N SER A 354 12.80 19.85 -6.26
CA SER A 354 11.93 20.18 -7.37
C SER A 354 12.50 21.24 -8.30
N ASN A 355 12.19 21.10 -9.59
CA ASN A 355 12.53 22.04 -10.66
C ASN A 355 14.03 22.42 -10.75
N PRO A 356 14.98 21.45 -10.73
CA PRO A 356 16.42 21.74 -10.75
C PRO A 356 16.91 22.50 -11.98
N GLY A 357 16.10 22.60 -13.05
CA GLY A 357 16.43 23.29 -14.29
C GLY A 357 15.62 24.56 -14.54
N ASP A 358 14.84 25.03 -13.57
CA ASP A 358 13.94 26.19 -13.63
C ASP A 358 12.83 26.17 -14.71
N GLY A 359 12.75 25.11 -15.53
CA GLY A 359 11.80 25.01 -16.64
C GLY A 359 10.39 24.52 -16.27
N LEU A 360 10.11 24.21 -15.01
CA LEU A 360 8.86 23.59 -14.54
C LEU A 360 8.17 24.41 -13.42
N PRO A 361 7.88 25.70 -13.61
CA PRO A 361 7.37 26.57 -12.53
C PRO A 361 6.02 26.13 -11.94
N LEU A 362 5.13 25.54 -12.75
CA LEU A 362 3.87 24.98 -12.25
C LEU A 362 4.11 23.80 -11.30
N LEU A 363 5.09 22.95 -11.62
CA LEU A 363 5.45 21.80 -10.80
C LEU A 363 5.99 22.27 -9.45
N GLU A 364 6.92 23.23 -9.48
CA GLU A 364 7.50 23.81 -8.28
C GLU A 364 6.43 24.47 -7.38
N THR A 365 5.43 25.12 -7.98
CA THR A 365 4.28 25.66 -7.24
C THR A 365 3.58 24.56 -6.44
N PHE A 366 3.36 23.38 -7.03
CA PHE A 366 2.81 22.23 -6.30
C PHE A 366 3.77 21.74 -5.22
N SER A 367 5.06 21.58 -5.52
CA SER A 367 6.07 21.09 -4.57
C SER A 367 6.19 21.96 -3.32
N ARG A 368 6.13 23.28 -3.47
CA ARG A 368 6.15 24.24 -2.36
C ARG A 368 4.90 24.10 -1.48
N ASN A 369 3.72 23.92 -2.10
CA ASN A 369 2.49 23.66 -1.35
C ASN A 369 2.48 22.27 -0.68
N THR A 370 3.00 21.24 -1.32
CA THR A 370 3.21 19.91 -0.70
C THR A 370 4.09 20.00 0.54
N GLY A 371 5.20 20.74 0.46
CA GLY A 371 6.06 20.99 1.60
C GLY A 371 5.33 21.70 2.75
N ARG A 372 4.49 22.68 2.44
CA ARG A 372 3.70 23.40 3.43
C ARG A 372 2.65 22.52 4.12
N GLU A 373 1.92 21.69 3.36
CA GLU A 373 0.97 20.75 3.93
C GLU A 373 1.64 19.74 4.88
N LEU A 374 2.80 19.22 4.47
CA LEU A 374 3.57 18.30 5.30
C LEU A 374 4.07 18.98 6.58
N GLN A 375 4.55 20.22 6.52
CA GLN A 375 4.92 21.00 7.71
C GLN A 375 3.73 21.19 8.65
N ASN A 376 2.58 21.60 8.13
CA ASN A 376 1.36 21.80 8.93
C ASN A 376 0.87 20.49 9.58
N ALA A 377 1.06 19.35 8.92
CA ALA A 377 0.78 18.03 9.49
C ALA A 377 1.80 17.58 10.56
N GLY A 378 2.98 18.22 10.66
CA GLY A 378 4.03 17.89 11.63
C GLY A 378 5.25 17.17 11.06
N TRP A 379 5.48 17.22 9.75
CA TRP A 379 6.70 16.70 9.13
C TRP A 379 7.85 17.71 9.22
N LYS A 380 9.07 17.20 9.37
CA LYS A 380 10.29 17.98 9.15
C LYS A 380 10.61 18.03 7.65
N VAL A 381 10.29 19.14 7.01
CA VAL A 381 10.48 19.32 5.57
C VAL A 381 11.80 20.02 5.26
N THR A 382 12.58 19.41 4.37
CA THR A 382 13.77 20.01 3.74
C THR A 382 13.43 20.28 2.27
N GLY A 383 13.06 21.51 1.93
CA GLY A 383 12.78 21.91 0.56
C GLY A 383 14.03 22.41 -0.17
N ARG A 384 14.19 22.02 -1.44
CA ARG A 384 15.22 22.49 -2.37
C ARG A 384 14.54 22.73 -3.72
N TYR A 385 14.45 23.99 -4.13
CA TYR A 385 13.62 24.40 -5.27
C TYR A 385 14.42 25.23 -6.27
N GLY A 386 14.22 24.97 -7.56
CA GLY A 386 14.94 25.70 -8.61
C GLY A 386 16.40 25.28 -8.73
N LYS A 387 17.10 25.83 -9.71
CA LYS A 387 18.50 25.50 -10.02
C LYS A 387 19.50 26.01 -8.98
N ILE A 388 19.22 27.16 -8.38
CA ILE A 388 20.16 27.83 -7.47
C ILE A 388 20.27 27.08 -6.14
N GLU A 389 19.15 26.56 -5.64
CA GLU A 389 19.09 25.92 -4.32
C GLU A 389 19.27 24.40 -4.37
N LEU A 390 19.49 23.79 -5.55
CA LEU A 390 19.51 22.33 -5.70
C LEU A 390 20.75 21.85 -6.45
N THR A 391 21.79 21.52 -5.70
CA THR A 391 22.98 20.85 -6.25
C THR A 391 22.98 19.33 -6.02
N ALA A 392 23.73 18.59 -6.85
CA ALA A 392 23.91 17.15 -6.69
C ALA A 392 24.50 16.78 -5.32
N LYS A 393 25.47 17.57 -4.83
CA LYS A 393 26.13 17.36 -3.54
C LYS A 393 25.15 17.49 -2.39
N GLU A 394 24.39 18.58 -2.34
CA GLU A 394 23.41 18.80 -1.26
C GLU A 394 22.32 17.74 -1.24
N LEU A 395 21.84 17.32 -2.43
CA LEU A 395 20.86 16.25 -2.52
C LEU A 395 21.43 14.92 -2.01
N ARG A 396 22.65 14.57 -2.40
CA ARG A 396 23.34 13.34 -1.96
C ARG A 396 23.57 13.33 -0.45
N GLU A 397 24.00 14.45 0.13
CA GLU A 397 24.24 14.58 1.57
C GLU A 397 22.95 14.54 2.40
N ALA A 398 21.86 15.12 1.90
CA ALA A 398 20.60 15.22 2.65
C ALA A 398 19.76 13.93 2.60
N LEU A 399 19.85 13.15 1.52
CA LEU A 399 18.95 12.02 1.23
C LEU A 399 18.99 10.87 2.26
N PRO A 400 20.16 10.40 2.77
CA PRO A 400 20.23 9.25 3.69
C PRO A 400 19.41 9.41 4.97
N GLU A 401 19.13 10.64 5.37
CA GLU A 401 18.45 11.02 6.61
C GLU A 401 16.94 11.22 6.44
N GLN A 402 16.31 10.77 5.34
CA GLN A 402 14.89 11.09 5.02
C GLN A 402 13.98 9.85 5.09
N ASP A 403 12.77 10.01 5.65
CA ASP A 403 11.74 8.97 5.74
C ASP A 403 10.95 8.92 4.43
N ALA A 404 10.90 10.06 3.75
CA ALA A 404 10.42 10.18 2.39
C ALA A 404 11.35 11.06 1.55
N PHE A 405 11.42 10.78 0.25
CA PHE A 405 12.08 11.63 -0.73
C PHE A 405 11.13 11.90 -1.88
N LEU A 406 10.96 13.17 -2.23
CA LEU A 406 10.18 13.59 -3.38
C LEU A 406 11.10 14.26 -4.39
N TRP A 407 11.24 13.66 -5.56
CA TRP A 407 11.90 14.23 -6.72
C TRP A 407 10.86 14.65 -7.76
N GLU A 408 10.85 15.93 -8.12
CA GLU A 408 9.96 16.50 -9.15
C GLU A 408 10.77 17.25 -10.20
N GLY A 409 11.04 16.63 -11.35
CA GLY A 409 11.93 17.21 -12.34
C GLY A 409 12.12 16.37 -13.58
N HIS A 410 13.18 16.67 -14.33
CA HIS A 410 13.60 15.79 -15.42
C HIS A 410 14.41 14.64 -14.84
N TYR A 411 13.97 13.42 -15.16
CA TYR A 411 14.63 12.19 -14.75
C TYR A 411 16.11 12.15 -15.14
N ARG A 412 16.47 12.58 -16.36
CA ARG A 412 17.86 12.67 -16.83
C ARG A 412 18.72 13.61 -15.97
N THR A 413 18.16 14.62 -15.32
CA THR A 413 18.93 15.45 -14.39
C THR A 413 19.38 14.62 -13.18
N LEU A 414 18.48 13.82 -12.61
CA LEU A 414 18.82 12.95 -11.46
C LEU A 414 19.85 11.88 -11.82
N ILE A 415 19.71 11.29 -13.01
CA ILE A 415 20.55 10.17 -13.47
C ILE A 415 21.88 10.66 -14.05
N ASP A 416 21.84 11.56 -15.04
CA ASP A 416 23.01 11.94 -15.82
C ASP A 416 23.82 13.07 -15.15
N GLN A 417 23.14 14.09 -14.60
CA GLN A 417 23.82 15.27 -14.04
C GLN A 417 24.17 15.08 -12.56
N PHE A 418 23.25 14.51 -11.78
CA PHE A 418 23.47 14.27 -10.35
C PHE A 418 24.12 12.92 -10.07
N GLU A 419 24.21 12.06 -11.09
CA GLU A 419 24.87 10.77 -11.04
C GLU A 419 24.33 9.88 -9.91
N MET A 420 23.02 9.95 -9.62
CA MET A 420 22.39 9.16 -8.55
C MET A 420 22.72 7.66 -8.61
N PRO A 421 22.83 7.01 -9.78
CA PRO A 421 23.24 5.61 -9.85
C PRO A 421 24.61 5.30 -9.25
N LYS A 422 25.51 6.29 -9.16
CA LYS A 422 26.86 6.13 -8.57
C LYS A 422 26.86 6.30 -7.06
N TRP A 423 25.74 6.70 -6.45
CA TRP A 423 25.65 6.93 -5.01
C TRP A 423 25.53 5.60 -4.27
N THR A 424 26.38 5.41 -3.28
CA THR A 424 26.48 4.15 -2.52
C THR A 424 26.05 4.29 -1.08
N GLU A 425 25.75 5.52 -0.63
CA GLU A 425 25.35 5.78 0.74
C GLU A 425 24.04 5.05 1.05
N PRO A 426 23.99 4.29 2.17
CA PRO A 426 22.79 3.57 2.55
C PRO A 426 21.69 4.56 2.94
N LEU A 427 20.51 4.41 2.33
CA LEU A 427 19.29 5.08 2.75
C LEU A 427 18.75 4.41 4.01
N ARG A 428 18.16 5.19 4.91
CA ARG A 428 17.24 4.61 5.88
C ARG A 428 16.00 4.06 5.17
N PRO A 429 15.24 3.14 5.78
CA PRO A 429 13.95 2.76 5.26
C PRO A 429 13.14 3.99 4.88
N SER A 430 12.77 4.11 3.62
CA SER A 430 12.17 5.33 3.11
C SER A 430 11.16 5.07 2.00
N LEU A 431 10.22 5.99 1.85
CA LEU A 431 9.33 6.11 0.70
C LEU A 431 9.95 7.05 -0.33
N ILE A 432 10.31 6.55 -1.51
CA ILE A 432 10.82 7.36 -2.61
C ILE A 432 9.68 7.66 -3.58
N PHE A 433 9.50 8.92 -3.95
CA PHE A 433 8.50 9.36 -4.91
C PHE A 433 9.20 10.12 -6.05
N LEU A 434 9.15 9.54 -7.25
CA LEU A 434 9.79 10.05 -8.47
C LEU A 434 8.71 10.56 -9.43
N GLN A 435 8.38 11.85 -9.31
CA GLN A 435 7.57 12.55 -10.30
C GLN A 435 8.49 12.94 -11.45
N SER A 436 8.73 12.01 -12.37
CA SER A 436 9.52 12.25 -13.58
C SER A 436 9.16 11.26 -14.68
N CYS A 437 9.41 11.64 -15.94
CA CYS A 437 9.18 10.76 -17.08
C CYS A 437 10.05 9.51 -17.00
N LEU A 438 9.46 8.32 -17.19
CA LEU A 438 10.17 7.03 -17.31
C LEU A 438 11.01 6.65 -16.07
N ALA A 439 10.78 7.30 -14.92
CA ALA A 439 11.62 7.15 -13.74
C ALA A 439 11.40 5.83 -13.00
N LEU A 440 10.31 5.10 -13.28
CA LEU A 440 10.06 3.80 -12.70
C LEU A 440 10.47 2.70 -13.70
N ASN A 441 11.76 2.35 -13.69
CA ASN A 441 12.33 1.25 -14.45
C ASN A 441 13.10 0.28 -13.53
N PRO A 442 13.19 -1.02 -13.87
CA PRO A 442 13.75 -2.03 -12.97
C PRO A 442 15.18 -1.76 -12.54
N ASP A 443 16.03 -1.30 -13.47
CA ASP A 443 17.48 -1.20 -13.26
C ASP A 443 17.82 -0.12 -12.23
N GLU A 444 17.17 1.03 -12.27
CA GLU A 444 17.50 2.14 -11.38
C GLU A 444 16.67 2.17 -10.11
N SER A 445 15.42 1.69 -10.17
CA SER A 445 14.63 1.53 -8.95
C SER A 445 15.25 0.45 -8.05
N ALA A 446 15.87 -0.57 -8.65
CA ALA A 446 16.68 -1.56 -7.93
C ALA A 446 17.79 -0.90 -7.10
N LEU A 447 18.47 0.13 -7.63
CA LEU A 447 19.53 0.83 -6.89
C LEU A 447 19.01 1.52 -5.63
N LEU A 448 17.78 2.08 -5.67
CA LEU A 448 17.15 2.66 -4.50
C LEU A 448 16.80 1.60 -3.46
N PHE A 449 16.31 0.43 -3.89
CA PHE A 449 16.07 -0.70 -3.00
C PHE A 449 17.37 -1.24 -2.42
N ASP A 450 18.42 -1.39 -3.21
CA ASP A 450 19.73 -1.83 -2.72
C ASP A 450 20.21 -0.94 -1.57
N ARG A 451 20.03 0.38 -1.70
CA ARG A 451 20.47 1.34 -0.70
C ARG A 451 19.59 1.41 0.55
N GLY A 452 18.31 1.06 0.49
CA GLY A 452 17.46 1.06 1.69
C GLY A 452 16.00 1.45 1.50
N ALA A 453 15.57 1.84 0.30
CA ALA A 453 14.18 2.19 0.06
C ALA A 453 13.24 1.02 0.44
N ALA A 454 12.10 1.35 1.03
CA ALA A 454 11.02 0.41 1.33
C ALA A 454 9.96 0.39 0.22
N ALA A 455 9.77 1.53 -0.45
CA ALA A 455 8.95 1.66 -1.65
C ALA A 455 9.50 2.76 -2.56
N VAL A 456 9.29 2.58 -3.88
CA VAL A 456 9.53 3.57 -4.92
C VAL A 456 8.21 3.76 -5.69
N VAL A 457 7.80 5.01 -5.80
CA VAL A 457 6.61 5.45 -6.52
C VAL A 457 7.03 6.23 -7.75
N GLY A 458 6.43 5.93 -8.89
CA GLY A 458 6.75 6.63 -10.13
C GLY A 458 5.89 6.13 -11.27
N THR A 459 6.32 6.41 -12.50
CA THR A 459 5.65 5.94 -13.71
C THR A 459 6.67 5.39 -14.72
N PRO A 460 6.39 4.27 -15.40
CA PRO A 460 7.22 3.77 -16.49
C PRO A 460 6.98 4.55 -17.80
N ASN A 461 6.11 5.56 -17.78
CA ASN A 461 5.73 6.36 -18.95
C ASN A 461 6.22 7.80 -18.82
N ARG A 462 6.20 8.56 -19.93
CA ARG A 462 6.29 10.02 -19.82
C ARG A 462 5.10 10.56 -19.03
N THR A 463 5.29 11.70 -18.36
CA THR A 463 4.26 12.35 -17.55
C THR A 463 4.29 13.86 -17.76
N TYR A 464 3.19 14.52 -17.42
CA TYR A 464 3.04 15.97 -17.50
C TYR A 464 3.25 16.57 -16.11
N SER A 465 4.01 17.66 -16.02
CA SER A 465 4.28 18.37 -14.76
C SER A 465 3.00 18.74 -14.01
N GLY A 466 2.00 19.27 -14.73
CA GLY A 466 0.70 19.65 -14.19
C GLY A 466 -0.01 18.52 -13.44
N SER A 467 -0.24 17.40 -14.12
CA SER A 467 -0.97 16.25 -13.56
C SER A 467 -0.12 15.46 -12.56
N GLY A 468 1.20 15.38 -12.78
CA GLY A 468 2.13 14.73 -11.87
C GLY A 468 2.22 15.43 -10.52
N GLY A 469 2.46 16.75 -10.49
CA GLY A 469 2.53 17.50 -9.24
C GLY A 469 1.19 17.57 -8.49
N ALA A 470 0.06 17.62 -9.22
CA ALA A 470 -1.27 17.51 -8.62
C ALA A 470 -1.50 16.14 -7.95
N LEU A 471 -1.01 15.06 -8.56
CA LEU A 471 -1.04 13.70 -7.98
C LEU A 471 -0.13 13.62 -6.75
N THR A 472 1.09 14.13 -6.83
CA THR A 472 2.04 14.17 -5.70
C THR A 472 1.43 14.88 -4.49
N LEU A 473 0.87 16.07 -4.68
CA LEU A 473 0.23 16.83 -3.62
C LEU A 473 -0.93 16.03 -2.98
N ALA A 474 -1.82 15.48 -3.80
CA ALA A 474 -2.93 14.67 -3.30
C ALA A 474 -2.48 13.39 -2.58
N PHE A 475 -1.37 12.80 -3.02
CA PHE A 475 -0.78 11.61 -2.39
C PHE A 475 -0.23 11.94 -1.00
N PHE A 476 0.63 12.94 -0.88
CA PHE A 476 1.27 13.29 0.38
C PHE A 476 0.30 13.89 1.40
N ASP A 477 -0.69 14.64 0.94
CA ASP A 477 -1.74 15.15 1.82
C ASP A 477 -2.55 14.01 2.46
N SER A 478 -2.94 13.02 1.67
CA SER A 478 -3.65 11.85 2.16
C SER A 478 -2.80 10.98 3.10
N LEU A 479 -1.49 10.91 2.84
CA LEU A 479 -0.54 10.25 3.74
C LEU A 479 -0.45 10.98 5.09
N ALA A 480 -0.41 12.32 5.06
CA ALA A 480 -0.13 13.16 6.21
C ALA A 480 -1.34 13.41 7.11
N TYR A 481 -2.49 13.78 6.54
CA TYR A 481 -3.69 14.13 7.30
C TYR A 481 -4.61 12.93 7.56
N ASP A 482 -4.80 12.06 6.56
CA ASP A 482 -5.71 10.91 6.72
C ASP A 482 -5.01 9.70 7.37
N GLY A 483 -3.68 9.74 7.52
CA GLY A 483 -2.88 8.63 8.09
C GLY A 483 -2.95 7.35 7.26
N ARG A 484 -3.16 7.48 5.94
CA ARG A 484 -3.29 6.34 5.02
C ARG A 484 -1.96 5.65 4.79
N ASN A 485 -2.01 4.39 4.37
CA ASN A 485 -0.83 3.72 3.81
C ASN A 485 -0.53 4.23 2.39
N ALA A 486 0.64 3.87 1.85
CA ALA A 486 1.10 4.32 0.53
C ALA A 486 0.11 3.96 -0.58
N GLY A 487 -0.43 2.74 -0.60
CA GLY A 487 -1.39 2.27 -1.60
C GLY A 487 -2.73 3.01 -1.55
N ALA A 488 -3.24 3.31 -0.36
CA ALA A 488 -4.49 4.04 -0.19
C ALA A 488 -4.33 5.53 -0.54
N SER A 489 -3.16 6.10 -0.23
CA SER A 489 -2.79 7.46 -0.65
C SER A 489 -2.67 7.56 -2.18
N MET A 490 -2.07 6.54 -2.82
CA MET A 490 -2.00 6.46 -4.29
C MET A 490 -3.38 6.33 -4.92
N ARG A 491 -4.22 5.43 -4.44
CA ARG A 491 -5.61 5.31 -4.91
C ARG A 491 -6.36 6.64 -4.78
N HIS A 492 -6.23 7.31 -3.63
CA HIS A 492 -6.85 8.60 -3.36
C HIS A 492 -6.41 9.66 -4.38
N ALA A 493 -5.10 9.79 -4.59
CA ALA A 493 -4.52 10.75 -5.53
C ALA A 493 -4.93 10.47 -6.99
N LYS A 494 -5.00 9.20 -7.38
CA LYS A 494 -5.49 8.82 -8.71
C LYS A 494 -6.96 9.15 -8.91
N ASN A 495 -7.81 8.86 -7.91
CA ASN A 495 -9.23 9.19 -7.98
C ASN A 495 -9.48 10.70 -7.89
N PHE A 496 -8.63 11.46 -7.22
CA PHE A 496 -8.61 12.92 -7.32
C PHE A 496 -8.43 13.37 -8.77
N LEU A 497 -7.46 12.82 -9.50
CA LEU A 497 -7.26 13.19 -10.91
C LEU A 497 -8.43 12.81 -11.82
N LEU A 498 -9.09 11.67 -11.56
CA LEU A 498 -10.28 11.27 -12.30
C LEU A 498 -11.46 12.21 -12.02
N CYS A 499 -11.70 12.57 -10.75
CA CYS A 499 -12.69 13.59 -10.39
C CYS A 499 -12.33 14.96 -10.99
N TYR A 500 -11.05 15.33 -10.99
CA TYR A 500 -10.59 16.59 -11.56
C TYR A 500 -10.81 16.66 -13.08
N MET A 501 -10.60 15.56 -13.80
CA MET A 501 -10.92 15.45 -15.21
C MET A 501 -12.40 15.76 -15.49
N ASP A 502 -13.31 15.12 -14.74
CA ASP A 502 -14.75 15.35 -14.89
C ASP A 502 -15.14 16.79 -14.53
N LEU A 503 -14.59 17.32 -13.44
CA LEU A 503 -14.86 18.70 -13.00
C LEU A 503 -14.39 19.69 -14.06
N LYS A 504 -13.20 19.47 -14.63
CA LYS A 504 -12.65 20.32 -15.69
C LYS A 504 -13.54 20.30 -16.92
N ALA A 505 -13.96 19.12 -17.38
CA ALA A 505 -14.89 18.98 -18.50
C ALA A 505 -16.22 19.70 -18.23
N LYS A 506 -16.80 19.49 -17.05
CA LYS A 506 -18.06 20.11 -16.63
C LYS A 506 -17.99 21.63 -16.55
N ARG A 507 -16.85 22.18 -16.14
CA ARG A 507 -16.66 23.62 -15.94
C ARG A 507 -16.30 24.35 -17.22
N LEU A 508 -15.48 23.75 -18.07
CA LEU A 508 -14.88 24.41 -19.24
C LEU A 508 -15.49 23.97 -20.57
N GLY A 509 -16.27 22.88 -20.61
CA GLY A 509 -16.78 22.31 -21.86
C GLY A 509 -15.65 22.04 -22.85
N ASP A 510 -15.80 22.53 -24.08
CA ASP A 510 -14.79 22.42 -25.14
C ASP A 510 -13.46 23.12 -24.81
N GLY A 511 -13.46 24.04 -23.83
CA GLY A 511 -12.25 24.67 -23.30
C GLY A 511 -11.38 23.75 -22.44
N ALA A 512 -11.86 22.55 -22.09
CA ALA A 512 -11.12 21.58 -21.29
C ALA A 512 -9.95 20.94 -22.06
N LYS A 513 -8.80 21.62 -22.11
CA LYS A 513 -7.58 21.08 -22.73
C LYS A 513 -6.89 20.04 -21.83
N MET A 514 -6.15 19.10 -22.42
CA MET A 514 -5.27 18.15 -21.71
C MET A 514 -5.95 17.27 -20.65
N SER A 515 -7.27 17.04 -20.72
CA SER A 515 -7.97 16.12 -19.79
C SER A 515 -7.36 14.72 -19.77
N GLY A 516 -6.90 14.24 -20.94
CA GLY A 516 -6.17 12.99 -21.08
C GLY A 516 -4.88 12.89 -20.25
N ALA A 517 -4.21 14.00 -19.94
CA ALA A 517 -2.99 13.99 -19.13
C ALA A 517 -3.27 13.56 -17.67
N ASN A 518 -4.42 13.98 -17.12
CA ASN A 518 -4.86 13.59 -15.78
C ASN A 518 -5.18 12.09 -15.73
N LYS A 519 -5.91 11.60 -16.74
CA LYS A 519 -6.23 10.18 -16.90
C LYS A 519 -4.98 9.32 -17.05
N ARG A 520 -4.02 9.75 -17.90
CA ARG A 520 -2.71 9.10 -18.06
C ARG A 520 -1.95 9.01 -16.73
N ALA A 521 -1.87 10.10 -15.96
CA ALA A 521 -1.18 10.08 -14.68
C ALA A 521 -1.89 9.14 -13.67
N ALA A 522 -3.23 9.16 -13.61
CA ALA A 522 -4.00 8.26 -12.76
C ALA A 522 -3.76 6.78 -13.11
N TRP A 523 -3.65 6.45 -14.40
CA TRP A 523 -3.41 5.09 -14.86
C TRP A 523 -1.98 4.61 -14.63
N THR A 524 -0.99 5.46 -14.88
CA THR A 524 0.41 5.02 -15.05
C THR A 524 1.28 5.14 -13.80
N PHE A 525 0.95 6.01 -12.84
CA PHE A 525 1.69 6.02 -11.57
C PHE A 525 1.45 4.72 -10.81
N THR A 526 2.49 4.10 -10.27
CA THR A 526 2.37 2.85 -9.52
C THR A 526 3.38 2.79 -8.38
N ILE A 527 3.26 1.79 -7.51
CA ILE A 527 4.12 1.55 -6.36
C ILE A 527 4.89 0.25 -6.60
N TRP A 528 6.22 0.34 -6.59
CA TRP A 528 7.07 -0.82 -6.37
C TRP A 528 7.50 -0.82 -4.90
N GLY A 529 7.16 -1.87 -4.17
CA GLY A 529 7.17 -1.91 -2.71
C GLY A 529 5.81 -2.34 -2.17
N ASP A 530 5.70 -2.29 -0.84
CA ASP A 530 4.49 -2.70 -0.14
C ASP A 530 3.41 -1.61 -0.18
N PRO A 531 2.25 -1.82 -0.82
CA PRO A 531 1.17 -0.83 -0.80
C PRO A 531 0.57 -0.65 0.59
N ALA A 532 0.75 -1.60 1.51
CA ALA A 532 0.30 -1.48 2.89
C ALA A 532 1.29 -0.74 3.80
N MET A 533 2.43 -0.28 3.27
CA MET A 533 3.44 0.47 4.01
C MET A 533 2.87 1.77 4.56
N LYS A 534 3.16 2.05 5.82
CA LYS A 534 2.86 3.33 6.49
C LYS A 534 4.14 4.08 6.81
N THR A 535 3.99 5.38 6.96
CA THR A 535 5.04 6.27 7.48
C THR A 535 4.80 6.56 8.96
N PRO A 536 5.81 7.04 9.70
CA PRO A 536 5.59 7.52 11.07
C PRO A 536 4.44 8.52 11.10
N LYS A 537 3.52 8.34 12.04
CA LYS A 537 2.39 9.26 12.19
C LYS A 537 2.93 10.63 12.60
N PRO A 538 2.75 11.69 11.79
CA PRO A 538 3.20 13.01 12.16
C PRO A 538 2.36 13.54 13.33
N VAL A 539 2.95 14.42 14.14
CA VAL A 539 2.26 15.12 15.22
C VAL A 539 2.20 16.58 14.81
N ALA A 540 0.99 17.04 14.49
CA ALA A 540 0.76 18.42 14.12
C ALA A 540 1.28 19.36 15.23
N PRO A 541 2.03 20.43 14.89
CA PRO A 541 2.49 21.38 15.87
C PRO A 541 1.31 22.14 16.50
N ALA A 542 1.54 22.80 17.66
CA ALA A 542 0.48 23.47 18.41
C ALA A 542 -0.18 24.63 17.64
N ASP A 543 0.57 25.23 16.70
CA ASP A 543 0.13 26.30 15.80
C ASP A 543 -0.36 25.79 14.43
N ALA A 544 -0.51 24.47 14.27
CA ALA A 544 -1.03 23.88 13.04
C ALA A 544 -2.44 24.42 12.75
N MET A 545 -2.64 24.82 11.51
CA MET A 545 -3.95 25.24 11.02
C MET A 545 -4.83 24.00 10.80
N PRO A 546 -6.13 24.04 11.15
CA PRO A 546 -7.05 22.95 10.88
C PRO A 546 -7.08 22.61 9.40
N ALA A 547 -6.98 21.31 9.07
CA ALA A 547 -7.13 20.82 7.71
C ALA A 547 -8.61 20.76 7.30
N LEU A 548 -8.84 20.78 5.99
CA LEU A 548 -10.14 20.45 5.40
C LEU A 548 -10.64 19.12 5.98
N ALA A 549 -11.86 19.14 6.51
CA ALA A 549 -12.47 17.99 7.15
C ALA A 549 -13.72 17.54 6.39
N CYS A 550 -13.98 16.24 6.39
CA CYS A 550 -15.20 15.67 5.85
C CYS A 550 -15.92 14.86 6.92
N GLU A 551 -17.20 15.16 7.15
CA GLU A 551 -18.05 14.44 8.08
C GLU A 551 -19.29 13.89 7.37
N VAL A 552 -19.72 12.70 7.76
CA VAL A 552 -21.01 12.13 7.33
C VAL A 552 -21.91 11.97 8.54
N VAL A 553 -23.03 12.69 8.56
CA VAL A 553 -24.06 12.59 9.58
C VAL A 553 -25.38 12.23 8.92
N LYS A 554 -25.86 11.01 9.16
CA LYS A 554 -27.07 10.46 8.53
C LYS A 554 -26.98 10.51 6.99
N ASP A 555 -27.81 11.33 6.37
CA ASP A 555 -27.93 11.57 4.93
C ASP A 555 -27.21 12.84 4.49
N ARG A 556 -26.30 13.38 5.32
CA ARG A 556 -25.55 14.61 5.02
C ARG A 556 -24.06 14.34 5.00
N VAL A 557 -23.39 14.83 3.96
CA VAL A 557 -21.94 14.97 3.90
C VAL A 557 -21.59 16.45 4.04
N THR A 558 -20.70 16.79 4.94
CA THR A 558 -20.24 18.17 5.15
C THR A 558 -18.74 18.26 4.94
N LEU A 559 -18.31 19.07 3.98
CA LEU A 559 -16.91 19.49 3.86
C LEU A 559 -16.73 20.79 4.66
N THR A 560 -15.92 20.76 5.71
CA THR A 560 -15.58 21.93 6.50
C THR A 560 -14.29 22.53 5.96
N LEU A 561 -14.39 23.76 5.47
CA LEU A 561 -13.27 24.53 4.94
C LEU A 561 -12.57 25.28 6.08
N PRO A 562 -11.24 25.27 6.15
CA PRO A 562 -10.50 26.09 7.10
C PRO A 562 -10.78 27.59 6.89
N GLU A 563 -10.91 28.34 7.98
CA GLU A 563 -11.18 29.79 7.95
C GLU A 563 -10.02 30.57 7.31
N LYS A 564 -8.79 30.09 7.52
CA LYS A 564 -7.56 30.71 7.03
C LYS A 564 -6.97 29.89 5.90
N ARG A 565 -6.48 30.60 4.87
CA ARG A 565 -5.59 30.04 3.85
C ARG A 565 -4.14 30.23 4.28
N TYR A 566 -3.25 29.44 3.72
CA TYR A 566 -1.83 29.74 3.79
C TYR A 566 -1.50 31.04 3.06
N PRO A 567 -0.36 31.68 3.38
CA PRO A 567 0.20 32.75 2.56
C PRO A 567 0.31 32.33 1.09
N PRO A 568 0.15 33.25 0.12
CA PRO A 568 0.31 32.92 -1.29
C PRO A 568 1.66 32.26 -1.58
N THR A 569 1.64 31.23 -2.43
CA THR A 569 2.84 30.65 -3.03
C THR A 569 2.97 31.18 -4.44
N GLU A 570 4.05 31.89 -4.73
CA GLU A 570 4.31 32.48 -6.05
C GLU A 570 5.55 31.85 -6.69
N VAL A 571 5.37 31.27 -7.88
CA VAL A 571 6.46 30.82 -8.76
C VAL A 571 6.08 31.27 -10.16
N ALA A 572 6.67 32.36 -10.64
CA ALA A 572 6.24 33.04 -11.84
C ALA A 572 6.11 32.07 -13.03
N PRO A 573 4.99 32.10 -13.78
CA PRO A 573 3.89 33.06 -13.66
C PRO A 573 2.73 32.60 -12.75
N TYR A 574 2.88 31.50 -12.00
CA TYR A 574 1.80 30.90 -11.22
C TYR A 574 1.73 31.43 -9.79
N LYS A 575 0.50 31.52 -9.30
CA LYS A 575 0.18 31.83 -7.91
C LYS A 575 -0.78 30.80 -7.35
N ALA A 576 -0.69 30.50 -6.05
CA ALA A 576 -1.60 29.60 -5.38
C ALA A 576 -1.88 30.04 -3.94
N GLU A 577 -3.15 30.02 -3.55
CA GLU A 577 -3.61 30.26 -2.19
C GLU A 577 -4.49 29.09 -1.76
N MET A 578 -3.98 28.26 -0.87
CA MET A 578 -4.61 26.99 -0.50
C MET A 578 -5.00 26.99 0.98
N TRP A 579 -6.12 26.35 1.30
CA TRP A 579 -6.42 25.95 2.68
C TRP A 579 -5.59 24.72 3.06
N PRO A 580 -5.22 24.53 4.34
CA PRO A 580 -4.69 23.25 4.81
C PRO A 580 -5.62 22.09 4.42
N GLY A 581 -5.08 20.99 3.90
CA GLY A 581 -5.86 19.87 3.36
C GLY A 581 -6.55 20.15 2.02
N GLY A 582 -6.26 21.30 1.38
CA GLY A 582 -6.75 21.65 0.06
C GLY A 582 -6.05 20.85 -1.04
N ARG A 583 -6.56 20.96 -2.27
CA ARG A 583 -5.88 20.42 -3.47
C ARG A 583 -5.66 21.52 -4.50
N LEU A 584 -4.66 21.31 -5.34
CA LEU A 584 -4.41 22.10 -6.53
C LEU A 584 -4.31 21.20 -7.75
N ALA A 585 -4.66 21.76 -8.89
CA ALA A 585 -4.40 21.20 -10.21
C ALA A 585 -4.26 22.37 -11.20
N GLY A 586 -4.04 22.08 -12.48
CA GLY A 586 -3.89 23.11 -13.53
C GLY A 586 -5.20 23.79 -13.93
N LEU A 587 -6.03 24.21 -12.97
CA LEU A 587 -7.25 24.99 -13.17
C LEU A 587 -7.02 26.40 -12.61
N PHE A 588 -7.23 27.41 -13.44
CA PHE A 588 -7.11 28.80 -13.03
C PHE A 588 -8.44 29.36 -12.51
N THR A 589 -8.36 30.42 -11.71
CA THR A 589 -9.51 31.28 -11.43
C THR A 589 -9.93 32.03 -12.71
N THR A 590 -10.98 32.83 -12.65
CA THR A 590 -11.48 33.59 -13.81
C THR A 590 -10.52 34.69 -14.28
N ASP A 591 -9.56 35.07 -13.45
CA ASP A 591 -8.48 35.98 -13.83
C ASP A 591 -7.33 35.19 -14.44
N GLU A 592 -7.35 35.05 -15.78
CA GLU A 592 -6.32 34.32 -16.53
C GLU A 592 -4.96 35.03 -16.53
N GLU A 593 -4.93 36.36 -16.38
CA GLU A 593 -3.70 37.15 -16.36
C GLU A 593 -2.89 36.87 -15.10
N SER A 594 -3.56 36.75 -13.96
CA SER A 594 -2.92 36.39 -12.68
C SER A 594 -2.36 34.98 -12.63
N ARG A 595 -2.84 34.08 -13.51
CA ARG A 595 -2.64 32.62 -13.45
C ARG A 595 -2.75 32.03 -12.03
N LEU A 596 -3.66 32.59 -11.24
CA LEU A 596 -3.98 32.11 -9.91
C LEU A 596 -4.66 30.74 -10.01
N LEU A 597 -4.04 29.71 -9.42
CA LEU A 597 -4.59 28.37 -9.36
C LEU A 597 -5.80 28.33 -8.41
N ALA A 598 -6.88 27.71 -8.88
CA ALA A 598 -8.11 27.55 -8.09
C ALA A 598 -7.90 26.46 -7.01
N PRO A 599 -8.09 26.77 -5.72
CA PRO A 599 -8.03 25.77 -4.67
C PRO A 599 -9.26 24.86 -4.74
N LEU A 600 -9.05 23.58 -4.50
CA LEU A 600 -10.07 22.53 -4.61
C LEU A 600 -10.29 21.85 -3.26
N ALA A 601 -11.53 21.56 -2.94
CA ALA A 601 -11.93 20.76 -1.78
C ALA A 601 -12.17 19.31 -2.24
N PHE A 602 -11.36 18.36 -1.76
CA PHE A 602 -11.47 16.94 -2.14
C PHE A 602 -11.58 16.05 -0.92
N ALA A 603 -12.50 15.08 -0.95
CA ALA A 603 -12.67 14.11 0.13
C ALA A 603 -13.06 12.73 -0.39
N GLU A 604 -12.58 11.70 0.30
CA GLU A 604 -13.11 10.34 0.23
C GLU A 604 -14.12 10.14 1.35
N VAL A 605 -15.32 9.69 1.01
CA VAL A 605 -16.50 9.68 1.87
C VAL A 605 -16.97 8.24 2.06
N SER A 606 -16.74 7.66 3.23
CA SER A 606 -17.24 6.33 3.54
C SER A 606 -18.74 6.37 3.85
N LEU A 607 -19.53 5.55 3.13
CA LEU A 607 -20.97 5.40 3.31
C LEU A 607 -21.29 3.92 3.62
N PRO A 608 -20.87 3.38 4.78
CA PRO A 608 -20.97 1.94 5.07
C PRO A 608 -22.40 1.40 5.06
N ASN A 609 -23.37 2.28 5.33
CA ASN A 609 -24.80 1.98 5.36
C ASN A 609 -25.48 2.01 3.97
N ALA A 610 -24.71 2.23 2.89
CA ALA A 610 -25.22 2.07 1.53
C ALA A 610 -25.79 0.66 1.33
N LYS A 611 -27.02 0.57 0.80
CA LYS A 611 -27.64 -0.70 0.44
C LYS A 611 -27.05 -1.23 -0.86
N ASP A 612 -26.93 -2.54 -0.98
CA ASP A 612 -26.48 -3.17 -2.23
C ASP A 612 -27.51 -2.90 -3.34
N GLY A 613 -27.03 -2.59 -4.55
CA GLY A 613 -27.89 -2.21 -5.67
C GLY A 613 -28.46 -0.79 -5.57
N PHE A 614 -27.90 0.07 -4.72
CA PHE A 614 -28.24 1.49 -4.65
C PHE A 614 -27.02 2.37 -4.91
N THR A 615 -27.23 3.42 -5.69
CA THR A 615 -26.22 4.44 -5.96
C THR A 615 -26.62 5.75 -5.26
N PRO A 616 -25.74 6.34 -4.43
CA PRO A 616 -26.01 7.63 -3.82
C PRO A 616 -25.97 8.74 -4.88
N ARG A 617 -26.98 9.61 -4.85
CA ARG A 617 -26.98 10.90 -5.55
C ARG A 617 -26.85 12.02 -4.54
N LEU A 618 -26.03 13.02 -4.86
CA LEU A 618 -25.83 14.18 -3.99
C LEU A 618 -26.58 15.40 -4.50
N SER A 619 -27.14 16.21 -3.60
CA SER A 619 -27.61 17.55 -3.90
C SER A 619 -26.98 18.59 -2.97
N THR A 620 -26.70 19.79 -3.47
CA THR A 620 -26.04 20.87 -2.73
C THR A 620 -26.44 22.25 -3.26
N LYS A 621 -26.17 23.31 -2.50
CA LYS A 621 -26.31 24.71 -2.93
C LYS A 621 -25.14 25.20 -3.81
N VAL A 622 -24.07 24.42 -3.91
CA VAL A 622 -22.95 24.71 -4.82
C VAL A 622 -23.42 24.48 -6.28
N PRO A 623 -23.13 25.39 -7.23
CA PRO A 623 -23.57 25.23 -8.61
C PRO A 623 -23.04 23.91 -9.18
N SER A 624 -23.86 23.19 -9.94
CA SER A 624 -23.50 21.86 -10.45
C SER A 624 -22.13 21.87 -11.16
N ARG A 625 -21.82 22.90 -11.96
CA ARG A 625 -20.52 23.04 -12.66
C ARG A 625 -19.28 23.14 -11.76
N ASN A 626 -19.45 23.37 -10.45
CA ASN A 626 -18.37 23.54 -9.49
C ASN A 626 -18.10 22.30 -8.66
N TRP A 627 -18.77 21.17 -8.90
CA TRP A 627 -18.48 19.94 -8.16
C TRP A 627 -18.79 18.69 -8.97
N VAL A 628 -18.12 17.61 -8.58
CA VAL A 628 -18.37 16.26 -9.07
C VAL A 628 -18.41 15.26 -7.91
N PHE A 629 -19.11 14.16 -8.14
CA PHE A 629 -19.17 13.05 -7.22
C PHE A 629 -19.03 11.75 -8.00
N ARG A 630 -18.18 10.84 -7.53
CA ARG A 630 -18.03 9.49 -8.07
C ARG A 630 -18.21 8.45 -6.98
N TRP A 631 -18.83 7.33 -7.31
CA TRP A 631 -19.20 6.27 -6.37
C TRP A 631 -18.46 4.97 -6.66
N ASP A 632 -17.77 4.44 -5.67
CA ASP A 632 -17.20 3.10 -5.63
C ASP A 632 -18.15 2.19 -4.85
N ALA A 633 -19.07 1.55 -5.58
CA ALA A 633 -20.10 0.69 -5.00
C ALA A 633 -19.50 -0.48 -4.20
N ARG A 634 -18.38 -1.04 -4.69
CA ARG A 634 -17.70 -2.19 -4.07
C ARG A 634 -17.18 -1.83 -2.68
N ARG A 635 -16.54 -0.67 -2.55
CA ARG A 635 -15.99 -0.19 -1.26
C ARG A 635 -17.02 0.58 -0.43
N ARG A 636 -18.17 0.91 -0.99
CA ARG A 636 -19.17 1.81 -0.43
C ARG A 636 -18.56 3.17 -0.06
N VAL A 637 -17.79 3.72 -1.01
CA VAL A 637 -17.03 4.95 -0.84
C VAL A 637 -17.34 5.92 -1.98
N GLY A 638 -17.61 7.16 -1.64
CA GLY A 638 -17.76 8.26 -2.59
C GLY A 638 -16.53 9.16 -2.65
N TYR A 639 -16.30 9.81 -3.78
CA TYR A 639 -15.26 10.82 -3.93
C TYR A 639 -15.93 12.13 -4.33
N ILE A 640 -15.82 13.15 -3.49
CA ILE A 640 -16.37 14.49 -3.73
C ILE A 640 -15.21 15.42 -4.07
N LEU A 641 -15.32 16.14 -5.17
CA LEU A 641 -14.43 17.24 -5.53
C LEU A 641 -15.26 18.50 -5.80
N ALA A 642 -14.91 19.61 -5.15
CA ALA A 642 -15.60 20.89 -5.31
C ALA A 642 -14.62 22.05 -5.50
N VAL A 643 -15.06 23.08 -6.23
CA VAL A 643 -14.45 24.42 -6.28
C VAL A 643 -15.30 25.34 -5.38
N PRO A 644 -14.86 25.63 -4.14
CA PRO A 644 -15.61 26.50 -3.25
C PRO A 644 -15.76 27.92 -3.85
N ARG A 645 -16.90 28.56 -3.62
CA ARG A 645 -17.10 29.99 -3.92
C ARG A 645 -16.66 30.81 -2.72
N GLU A 646 -16.45 32.10 -2.93
CA GLU A 646 -16.22 33.05 -1.82
C GLU A 646 -17.31 32.93 -0.75
N LYS A 647 -18.59 32.85 -1.14
CA LYS A 647 -19.71 32.70 -0.20
C LYS A 647 -19.89 31.33 0.45
N ASP A 648 -19.09 30.32 0.09
CA ASP A 648 -19.17 28.98 0.70
C ASP A 648 -18.30 28.89 1.97
N GLU A 649 -18.15 30.01 2.70
CA GLU A 649 -17.27 30.13 3.86
C GLU A 649 -17.62 29.10 4.94
N GLY A 650 -16.58 28.43 5.45
CA GLY A 650 -16.68 27.46 6.53
C GLY A 650 -17.20 26.09 6.13
N LYS A 651 -18.30 25.95 5.38
CA LYS A 651 -18.93 24.63 5.11
C LYS A 651 -19.59 24.49 3.74
N ILE A 652 -19.39 23.33 3.12
CA ILE A 652 -20.15 22.85 1.95
C ILE A 652 -20.93 21.61 2.35
N GLU A 653 -22.27 21.69 2.31
CA GLU A 653 -23.15 20.56 2.63
C GLU A 653 -23.69 19.89 1.36
N PHE A 654 -23.68 18.56 1.35
CA PHE A 654 -24.31 17.70 0.38
C PHE A 654 -25.35 16.81 1.07
N ARG A 655 -26.54 16.72 0.51
CA ARG A 655 -27.58 15.76 0.94
C ARG A 655 -27.53 14.52 0.06
N ILE A 656 -27.57 13.35 0.69
CA ILE A 656 -27.53 12.03 0.06
C ILE A 656 -28.97 11.59 -0.21
N HIS A 657 -29.25 11.30 -1.47
CA HIS A 657 -30.45 10.63 -1.95
C HIS A 657 -30.06 9.24 -2.41
N TRP A 658 -30.88 8.24 -2.14
CA TRP A 658 -30.61 6.85 -2.53
C TRP A 658 -31.53 6.48 -3.69
N ASP A 659 -30.94 6.21 -4.85
CA ASP A 659 -31.66 5.69 -6.00
C ASP A 659 -31.40 4.18 -6.09
N ALA A 660 -32.46 3.42 -6.38
CA ALA A 660 -32.29 2.03 -6.79
C ALA A 660 -31.53 2.01 -8.12
N ASP A 661 -30.54 1.14 -8.25
CA ASP A 661 -29.81 0.98 -9.51
C ASP A 661 -30.80 0.57 -10.59
N THR A 662 -30.88 1.38 -11.65
CA THR A 662 -31.59 0.95 -12.87
C THR A 662 -30.74 -0.15 -13.49
N PRO A 663 -31.27 -1.37 -13.74
CA PRO A 663 -30.52 -2.41 -14.43
C PRO A 663 -29.98 -1.83 -15.73
N ARG A 664 -28.64 -1.75 -15.84
CA ARG A 664 -27.96 -1.26 -17.04
C ARG A 664 -27.99 -2.30 -18.15
#